data_AF-A0A7V2K0T6-F1
#
_entry.id   AF-A0A7V2K0T6-F1
#
_cell.length_a   1.000
_cell.length_b   1.000
_cell.length_c   1.000
_cell.angle_alpha   90.00
_cell.angle_beta   90.00
_cell.angle_gamma   90.00
#
_symmetry.space_group_name_H-M   'P 1'
#
loop_
_entity.id
_entity.type
_entity.pdbx_description
1 polymer ?
#
loop_
_entity_poly.entity_id
_entity_poly.type
_entity_poly.pdbx_seq_one_letter_code
_entity_poly.pdbx_strand_id
1 'polypeptide(L)'
;MKCYRLIFIIIFLVFVTTILNARGAWHPEKTYWPRTLIDSSQAAIDEVKTRVTVEPYLSIYDNIKTTSDVDYTSCTTQLEKAVVARCAAFRYLIDDQSTYADKAKEYLLVMQRESYANVDEQYRNILWDSEMLSLACITYDFLKGNNYDFSGDETAVRTKIQDIAAEMYYDLVSSSPWSGLHLLWEIGFGEQINYGVKFASALGMCAIVLNTETSGDTDRQPETWINYAMQKTNLQFNNWLVNEQGMWAEGPHYLTFTATSFLPFAISHNNFVDGQTEDYGGEVLPPLLFNDNFQGIGEWVVKIRQPNGARPDFDDSFLDPYFLNGMLAEPYDNDVLAWDYVHANNPYFVDATSNNISVEAICAYDNVAYPGTTEPLFSPTQFLPEAGQAIFRSDWSEDAVYMCLLAENGQAREGGRTHEHPDNGSFIIYALGELLAMDSGYISWDKRDSVRYAKNHSMILVDGEGPPAATLTTAEGTDAYLGEYFDTDGLDYACEITSYQNTDFMRQVTFINNSYFTITDWVGSSSTHEYSWLLHGNGGGTTGNGFSMGTNGSAYTVNNVTLHVFGNSSYPMTLDSYDDYHDDGTYDVPAIHTVTRGQVNADSTIFAAFLIPAESTKDVTYTSINLTSGFGGTFEMGSEKTIHLLNYEEGLLMTDYFGIQIGFNGDVLNIARESDLPRNIFMTNTQNFVYGDKSLIATQEVAITMGLNIGATSADGYVNESCVVEFFTGNEPTGVTGGNYLGFVEGITTIAFSADSYFTIDVEWSLDYAIDAPTIDTYNLSVYPNPFNSKNDIAFYLPSHQHVTIEVFNIKGQKIAVVLDNDLEAGQHNAVWNGKDYDNKLVGNGTYLYKIYFSDHTLLQKVNILR
;
A
#
# COMPACT_ATOMS: atom_id res chain seq x y z
N MET A 1 28.66 -15.61 -19.00
CA MET A 1 27.81 -14.81 -19.92
C MET A 1 28.16 -13.31 -19.98
N LYS A 2 29.33 -12.84 -19.51
CA LYS A 2 29.65 -11.40 -19.43
C LYS A 2 30.12 -10.76 -20.75
N CYS A 3 30.69 -11.52 -21.69
CA CYS A 3 31.14 -10.97 -22.99
C CYS A 3 30.01 -10.78 -24.03
N TYR A 4 28.84 -11.40 -23.83
CA TYR A 4 27.71 -11.24 -24.77
C TYR A 4 26.91 -9.97 -24.52
N ARG A 5 26.82 -9.47 -23.27
CA ARG A 5 26.15 -8.19 -22.95
C ARG A 5 26.86 -6.98 -23.57
N LEU A 6 28.20 -6.95 -23.60
CA LEU A 6 28.95 -5.81 -24.16
C LEU A 6 28.81 -5.71 -25.69
N ILE A 7 28.74 -6.85 -26.38
CA ILE A 7 28.54 -6.89 -27.84
C ILE A 7 27.07 -6.61 -28.19
N PHE A 8 26.11 -7.01 -27.33
CA PHE A 8 24.72 -6.62 -27.48
C PHE A 8 24.53 -5.12 -27.29
N ILE A 9 25.17 -4.49 -26.29
CA ILE A 9 25.13 -3.04 -26.06
C ILE A 9 25.70 -2.28 -27.27
N ILE A 10 26.79 -2.76 -27.87
CA ILE A 10 27.39 -2.11 -29.06
C ILE A 10 26.52 -2.30 -30.31
N ILE A 11 25.84 -3.44 -30.46
CA ILE A 11 24.91 -3.68 -31.59
C ILE A 11 23.56 -2.96 -31.36
N PHE A 12 23.14 -2.75 -30.11
CA PHE A 12 21.96 -1.99 -29.72
C PHE A 12 22.18 -0.48 -29.91
N LEU A 13 23.35 0.06 -29.52
CA LEU A 13 23.76 1.44 -29.80
C LEU A 13 23.83 1.76 -31.31
N VAL A 14 24.15 0.78 -32.14
CA VAL A 14 24.18 0.93 -33.61
C VAL A 14 22.78 0.75 -34.24
N PHE A 15 21.80 0.22 -33.51
CA PHE A 15 20.41 0.09 -33.97
C PHE A 15 19.45 1.16 -33.42
N VAL A 16 19.81 1.88 -32.34
CA VAL A 16 18.99 2.98 -31.78
C VAL A 16 19.23 4.33 -32.49
N THR A 17 20.24 4.45 -33.35
CA THR A 17 20.47 5.67 -34.14
C THR A 17 19.57 5.82 -35.38
N THR A 18 18.55 4.99 -35.53
CA THR A 18 17.54 5.12 -36.61
C THR A 18 16.16 4.69 -36.12
N ILE A 19 15.40 5.64 -35.58
CA ILE A 19 13.97 5.95 -35.81
C ILE A 19 13.49 6.76 -34.59
N LEU A 20 13.74 8.07 -34.60
CA LEU A 20 12.87 9.10 -34.01
C LEU A 20 12.93 10.34 -34.91
N ASN A 21 12.82 10.13 -36.23
CA ASN A 21 12.21 11.15 -37.09
C ASN A 21 10.70 10.97 -36.97
N ALA A 22 10.17 11.13 -35.77
CA ALA A 22 8.74 11.15 -35.51
C ALA A 22 8.17 12.35 -36.27
N ARG A 23 7.51 12.07 -37.40
CA ARG A 23 6.74 13.05 -38.17
C ARG A 23 5.28 12.70 -37.97
N GLY A 24 4.62 13.47 -37.11
CA GLY A 24 3.21 13.32 -36.72
C GLY A 24 2.39 14.49 -37.25
N ALA A 25 1.09 14.51 -36.99
CA ALA A 25 0.30 15.71 -37.22
C ALA A 25 0.63 16.71 -36.10
N TRP A 26 1.33 17.80 -36.42
CA TRP A 26 1.49 18.93 -35.50
C TRP A 26 0.38 19.96 -35.73
N HIS A 27 0.02 20.72 -34.70
CA HIS A 27 -1.05 21.72 -34.72
C HIS A 27 -0.55 23.17 -34.89
N PRO A 28 0.08 23.58 -36.02
CA PRO A 28 0.51 24.95 -36.24
C PRO A 28 -0.66 25.92 -36.48
N GLU A 29 -1.91 25.44 -36.52
CA GLU A 29 -3.10 26.25 -36.79
C GLU A 29 -3.71 26.93 -35.57
N LYS A 30 -3.41 26.49 -34.34
CA LYS A 30 -3.92 27.16 -33.13
C LYS A 30 -3.18 28.47 -32.90
N THR A 31 -3.88 29.60 -33.09
CA THR A 31 -3.31 30.96 -32.98
C THR A 31 -3.93 31.81 -31.86
N TYR A 32 -4.77 31.21 -31.01
CA TYR A 32 -5.38 31.87 -29.86
C TYR A 32 -4.46 31.79 -28.63
N TRP A 33 -4.73 32.66 -27.66
CA TRP A 33 -3.98 32.81 -26.41
C TRP A 33 -4.94 33.24 -25.29
N PRO A 34 -4.69 32.90 -24.01
CA PRO A 34 -3.70 31.94 -23.53
C PRO A 34 -4.02 30.51 -23.98
N ARG A 35 -3.05 29.60 -23.85
CA ARG A 35 -3.18 28.20 -24.28
C ARG A 35 -2.38 27.21 -23.44
N THR A 36 -1.86 27.64 -22.29
CA THR A 36 -1.21 26.77 -21.32
C THR A 36 -2.18 26.43 -20.18
N LEU A 37 -1.97 26.98 -18.99
CA LEU A 37 -2.73 26.67 -17.77
C LEU A 37 -4.21 27.09 -17.81
N ILE A 38 -4.52 28.14 -18.58
CA ILE A 38 -5.87 28.66 -18.74
C ILE A 38 -6.22 28.54 -20.22
N ASP A 39 -7.43 28.07 -20.53
CA ASP A 39 -7.93 28.08 -21.91
C ASP A 39 -8.20 29.51 -22.41
N SER A 40 -8.35 29.69 -23.72
CA SER A 40 -8.52 31.02 -24.34
C SER A 40 -9.88 31.69 -24.13
N SER A 41 -10.81 31.04 -23.42
CA SER A 41 -12.12 31.59 -23.15
C SER A 41 -12.04 32.72 -22.13
N GLN A 42 -12.85 33.75 -22.35
CA GLN A 42 -12.98 34.84 -21.38
C GLN A 42 -13.51 34.33 -20.03
N ALA A 43 -14.30 33.25 -20.04
CA ALA A 43 -14.85 32.65 -18.83
C ALA A 43 -13.75 32.10 -17.92
N ALA A 44 -12.79 31.35 -18.47
CA ALA A 44 -11.67 30.80 -17.69
C ALA A 44 -10.78 31.91 -17.09
N ILE A 45 -10.53 32.99 -17.85
CA ILE A 45 -9.79 34.16 -17.34
C ILE A 45 -10.57 34.87 -16.21
N ASP A 46 -11.87 35.09 -16.39
CA ASP A 46 -12.72 35.74 -15.40
C ASP A 46 -12.86 34.92 -14.12
N GLU A 47 -12.85 33.59 -14.25
CA GLU A 47 -12.86 32.65 -13.14
C GLU A 47 -11.60 32.76 -12.29
N VAL A 48 -10.42 32.71 -12.91
CA VAL A 48 -9.13 32.89 -12.20
C VAL A 48 -9.08 34.26 -11.51
N LYS A 49 -9.56 35.32 -12.17
CA LYS A 49 -9.68 36.66 -11.56
C LYS A 49 -10.64 36.70 -10.37
N THR A 50 -11.65 35.85 -10.35
CA THR A 50 -12.59 35.74 -9.24
C THR A 50 -11.97 34.96 -8.08
N ARG A 51 -11.29 33.83 -8.36
CA ARG A 51 -10.65 32.98 -7.35
C ARG A 51 -9.70 33.78 -6.46
N VAL A 52 -8.81 34.60 -7.02
CA VAL A 52 -7.84 35.41 -6.26
C VAL A 52 -8.45 36.45 -5.31
N THR A 53 -9.77 36.64 -5.31
CA THR A 53 -10.47 37.58 -4.42
C THR A 53 -11.04 36.94 -3.16
N VAL A 54 -10.97 35.60 -3.05
CA VAL A 54 -11.54 34.83 -1.94
C VAL A 54 -10.53 33.83 -1.38
N GLU A 55 -10.68 33.46 -0.11
CA GLU A 55 -9.84 32.41 0.48
C GLU A 55 -10.16 31.03 -0.11
N PRO A 56 -9.16 30.13 -0.24
CA PRO A 56 -7.76 30.29 0.18
C PRO A 56 -6.86 30.98 -0.86
N TYR A 57 -7.34 31.19 -2.08
CA TYR A 57 -6.53 31.73 -3.18
C TYR A 57 -6.08 33.18 -2.95
N LEU A 58 -6.81 33.97 -2.17
CA LEU A 58 -6.40 35.32 -1.77
C LEU A 58 -5.05 35.29 -1.04
N SER A 59 -4.88 34.37 -0.08
CA SER A 59 -3.62 34.19 0.63
C SER A 59 -2.48 33.74 -0.30
N ILE A 60 -2.76 32.79 -1.21
CA ILE A 60 -1.78 32.35 -2.21
C ILE A 60 -1.39 33.51 -3.14
N TYR A 61 -2.35 34.33 -3.54
CA TYR A 61 -2.12 35.49 -4.40
C TYR A 61 -1.33 36.60 -3.71
N ASP A 62 -1.48 36.78 -2.39
CA ASP A 62 -0.64 37.69 -1.60
C ASP A 62 0.84 37.31 -1.65
N ASN A 63 1.15 36.01 -1.62
CA ASN A 63 2.52 35.53 -1.82
C ASN A 63 3.01 35.75 -3.25
N ILE A 64 2.18 35.50 -4.25
CA ILE A 64 2.51 35.80 -5.66
C ILE A 64 2.82 37.29 -5.84
N LYS A 65 2.07 38.19 -5.21
CA LYS A 65 2.37 39.63 -5.24
C LYS A 65 3.74 39.93 -4.64
N THR A 66 4.04 39.36 -3.47
CA THR A 66 5.34 39.51 -2.80
C THR A 66 6.49 39.03 -3.70
N THR A 67 6.35 37.85 -4.31
CA THR A 67 7.34 37.29 -5.24
C THR A 67 7.47 38.14 -6.51
N SER A 68 6.37 38.65 -7.06
CA SER A 68 6.39 39.52 -8.25
C SER A 68 7.03 40.90 -7.99
N ASP A 69 7.06 41.37 -6.74
CA ASP A 69 7.72 42.63 -6.35
C ASP A 69 9.24 42.51 -6.35
N VAL A 70 9.78 41.30 -6.20
CA VAL A 70 11.23 41.02 -6.25
C VAL A 70 11.82 41.50 -7.57
N ASP A 71 13.01 42.10 -7.51
CA ASP A 71 13.83 42.36 -8.68
C ASP A 71 14.53 41.06 -9.09
N TYR A 72 14.14 40.49 -10.23
CA TYR A 72 14.70 39.22 -10.69
C TYR A 72 16.23 39.28 -10.86
N THR A 73 16.83 40.46 -11.04
CA THR A 73 18.30 40.57 -11.14
C THR A 73 19.01 40.32 -9.81
N SER A 74 18.27 40.36 -8.70
CA SER A 74 18.78 40.02 -7.36
C SER A 74 18.76 38.52 -7.05
N CYS A 75 18.03 37.73 -7.86
CA CYS A 75 17.97 36.28 -7.73
C CYS A 75 19.30 35.62 -8.11
N THR A 76 19.60 34.50 -7.45
CA THR A 76 20.87 33.79 -7.58
C THR A 76 20.84 32.78 -8.73
N THR A 77 19.73 32.04 -8.89
CA THR A 77 19.60 31.00 -9.91
C THR A 77 18.74 31.45 -11.09
N GLN A 78 18.84 30.78 -12.23
CA GLN A 78 17.94 31.03 -13.37
C GLN A 78 16.49 30.63 -13.09
N LEU A 79 16.28 29.60 -12.27
CA LEU A 79 14.95 29.16 -11.85
C LEU A 79 14.24 30.22 -10.99
N GLU A 80 14.91 30.80 -9.99
CA GLU A 80 14.35 31.87 -9.16
C GLU A 80 13.89 33.07 -10.01
N LYS A 81 14.67 33.42 -11.04
CA LYS A 81 14.32 34.49 -11.99
C LYS A 81 13.06 34.17 -12.77
N ALA A 82 12.93 32.93 -13.24
CA ALA A 82 11.75 32.46 -13.95
C ALA A 82 10.51 32.47 -13.07
N VAL A 83 10.64 32.07 -11.80
CA VAL A 83 9.55 32.15 -10.81
C VAL A 83 9.07 33.59 -10.65
N VAL A 84 9.98 34.55 -10.46
CA VAL A 84 9.64 35.98 -10.36
C VAL A 84 8.94 36.48 -11.63
N ALA A 85 9.47 36.13 -12.80
CA ALA A 85 8.91 36.56 -14.09
C ALA A 85 7.50 36.00 -14.33
N ARG A 86 7.28 34.72 -14.03
CA ARG A 86 5.95 34.09 -14.11
C ARG A 86 4.95 34.74 -13.17
N CYS A 87 5.34 34.97 -11.91
CA CYS A 87 4.50 35.68 -10.94
C CYS A 87 4.16 37.11 -11.41
N ALA A 88 5.13 37.81 -12.03
CA ALA A 88 4.90 39.13 -12.61
C ALA A 88 3.93 39.09 -13.82
N ALA A 89 4.05 38.11 -14.71
CA ALA A 89 3.11 37.93 -15.82
C ALA A 89 1.70 37.59 -15.34
N PHE A 90 1.58 36.72 -14.33
CA PHE A 90 0.29 36.40 -13.71
C PHE A 90 -0.31 37.64 -13.02
N ARG A 91 0.47 38.41 -12.29
CA ARG A 91 0.01 39.68 -11.70
C ARG A 91 -0.47 40.68 -12.75
N TYR A 92 0.16 40.72 -13.93
CA TYR A 92 -0.35 41.52 -15.04
C TYR A 92 -1.72 41.02 -15.52
N LEU A 93 -1.90 39.69 -15.65
CA LEU A 93 -3.19 39.10 -16.02
C LEU A 93 -4.31 39.50 -15.04
N ILE A 94 -4.01 39.48 -13.74
CA ILE A 94 -4.99 39.74 -12.66
C ILE A 94 -5.22 41.24 -12.43
N ASP A 95 -4.16 42.01 -12.19
CA ASP A 95 -4.25 43.41 -11.74
C ASP A 95 -4.20 44.42 -12.90
N ASP A 96 -3.92 43.99 -14.14
CA ASP A 96 -3.71 44.84 -15.33
C ASP A 96 -2.62 45.93 -15.14
N GLN A 97 -1.57 45.58 -14.39
CA GLN A 97 -0.44 46.48 -14.12
C GLN A 97 0.73 46.24 -15.09
N SER A 98 0.82 47.07 -16.14
CA SER A 98 1.79 46.91 -17.24
C SER A 98 3.27 46.90 -16.80
N THR A 99 3.60 47.48 -15.63
CA THR A 99 4.97 47.45 -15.09
C THR A 99 5.46 46.02 -14.81
N TYR A 100 4.58 45.11 -14.40
CA TYR A 100 4.94 43.70 -14.20
C TYR A 100 5.05 42.94 -15.53
N ALA A 101 4.25 43.33 -16.53
CA ALA A 101 4.38 42.82 -17.88
C ALA A 101 5.74 43.19 -18.50
N ASP A 102 6.17 44.45 -18.31
CA ASP A 102 7.49 44.93 -18.75
C ASP A 102 8.62 44.15 -18.06
N LYS A 103 8.53 43.93 -16.73
CA LYS A 103 9.49 43.12 -15.98
C LYS A 103 9.58 41.69 -16.51
N ALA A 104 8.44 41.03 -16.75
CA ALA A 104 8.39 39.69 -17.29
C ALA A 104 9.00 39.60 -18.70
N LYS A 105 8.69 40.55 -19.59
CA LYS A 105 9.32 40.66 -20.92
C LYS A 105 10.84 40.85 -20.81
N GLU A 106 11.30 41.74 -19.92
CA GLU A 106 12.73 42.00 -19.73
C GLU A 106 13.49 40.73 -19.36
N TYR A 107 12.95 39.92 -18.45
CA TYR A 107 13.52 38.61 -18.14
C TYR A 107 13.54 37.68 -19.37
N LEU A 108 12.42 37.54 -20.09
CA LEU A 108 12.34 36.67 -21.28
C LEU A 108 13.36 37.04 -22.37
N LEU A 109 13.77 38.30 -22.46
CA LEU A 109 14.81 38.75 -23.39
C LEU A 109 16.23 38.33 -22.98
N VAL A 110 16.46 38.11 -21.68
CA VAL A 110 17.79 37.82 -21.12
C VAL A 110 17.90 36.43 -20.48
N MET A 111 16.80 35.66 -20.44
CA MET A 111 16.77 34.31 -19.88
C MET A 111 17.88 33.44 -20.48
N GLN A 112 18.44 32.53 -19.70
CA GLN A 112 19.49 31.64 -20.17
C GLN A 112 19.52 30.41 -19.29
N ARG A 113 20.20 29.38 -19.78
CA ARG A 113 20.53 28.19 -19.00
C ARG A 113 21.46 28.53 -17.84
N GLU A 114 21.47 27.68 -16.81
CA GLU A 114 22.39 27.82 -15.68
C GLU A 114 23.85 27.69 -16.16
N SER A 115 24.79 28.35 -15.48
CA SER A 115 26.21 28.20 -15.84
C SER A 115 26.78 26.92 -15.22
N TYR A 116 27.50 26.11 -16.02
CA TYR A 116 28.08 24.85 -15.54
C TYR A 116 29.60 24.83 -15.71
N ALA A 117 30.32 24.28 -14.73
CA ALA A 117 31.78 24.13 -14.76
C ALA A 117 32.24 22.84 -15.46
N ASN A 118 31.38 21.82 -15.51
CA ASN A 118 31.69 20.51 -16.12
C ASN A 118 30.41 19.75 -16.54
N VAL A 119 30.58 18.61 -17.22
CA VAL A 119 29.48 17.78 -17.76
C VAL A 119 28.58 17.19 -16.68
N ASP A 120 29.13 16.85 -15.52
CA ASP A 120 28.36 16.27 -14.41
C ASP A 120 27.44 17.32 -13.75
N GLU A 121 27.93 18.55 -13.59
CA GLU A 121 27.10 19.68 -13.18
C GLU A 121 26.06 20.07 -14.23
N GLN A 122 26.43 20.05 -15.51
CA GLN A 122 25.49 20.28 -16.61
C GLN A 122 24.38 19.23 -16.62
N TYR A 123 24.74 17.98 -16.36
CA TYR A 123 23.80 16.88 -16.25
C TYR A 123 22.82 17.06 -15.08
N ARG A 124 23.31 17.35 -13.87
CA ARG A 124 22.46 17.59 -12.69
C ARG A 124 21.53 18.79 -12.87
N ASN A 125 22.01 19.86 -13.51
CA ASN A 125 21.24 21.10 -13.63
C ASN A 125 20.20 21.08 -14.75
N ILE A 126 20.17 20.05 -15.60
CA ILE A 126 19.18 19.96 -16.68
C ILE A 126 17.74 19.98 -16.15
N LEU A 127 17.53 19.47 -14.94
CA LEU A 127 16.23 19.46 -14.28
C LEU A 127 15.77 20.90 -13.98
N TRP A 128 16.69 21.76 -13.54
CA TRP A 128 16.42 23.17 -13.23
C TRP A 128 16.24 24.00 -14.50
N ASP A 129 17.01 23.70 -15.56
CA ASP A 129 16.80 24.32 -16.87
C ASP A 129 15.42 23.96 -17.44
N SER A 130 14.97 22.71 -17.23
CA SER A 130 13.66 22.23 -17.68
C SER A 130 12.52 22.96 -16.98
N GLU A 131 12.60 23.12 -15.66
CA GLU A 131 11.62 23.93 -14.91
C GLU A 131 11.64 25.40 -15.33
N MET A 132 12.83 26.01 -15.38
CA MET A 132 13.03 27.40 -15.82
C MET A 132 12.36 27.65 -17.18
N LEU A 133 12.59 26.75 -18.14
CA LEU A 133 12.05 26.84 -19.49
C LEU A 133 10.52 26.69 -19.52
N SER A 134 9.97 25.78 -18.70
CA SER A 134 8.52 25.61 -18.54
C SER A 134 7.85 26.86 -17.99
N LEU A 135 8.44 27.48 -16.96
CA LEU A 135 7.94 28.73 -16.37
C LEU A 135 8.07 29.91 -17.35
N ALA A 136 9.12 29.95 -18.19
CA ALA A 136 9.26 30.94 -19.24
C ALA A 136 8.17 30.81 -20.31
N CYS A 137 7.78 29.58 -20.67
CA CYS A 137 6.65 29.32 -21.57
C CYS A 137 5.34 29.86 -21.00
N ILE A 138 5.03 29.56 -19.73
CA ILE A 138 3.85 30.09 -19.02
C ILE A 138 3.88 31.61 -18.96
N THR A 139 5.06 32.19 -18.65
CA THR A 139 5.25 33.65 -18.60
C THR A 139 4.90 34.30 -19.94
N TYR A 140 5.42 33.78 -21.05
CA TYR A 140 5.13 34.31 -22.38
C TYR A 140 3.65 34.12 -22.76
N ASP A 141 3.06 32.96 -22.44
CA ASP A 141 1.65 32.65 -22.69
C ASP A 141 0.72 33.64 -21.99
N PHE A 142 0.96 33.98 -20.73
CA PHE A 142 0.16 34.99 -20.00
C PHE A 142 0.30 36.40 -20.57
N LEU A 143 1.52 36.83 -20.93
CA LEU A 143 1.70 38.12 -21.60
C LEU A 143 0.92 38.18 -22.91
N LYS A 144 1.04 37.13 -23.73
CA LYS A 144 0.39 37.08 -25.04
C LYS A 144 -1.13 36.96 -24.93
N GLY A 145 -1.61 36.11 -24.01
CA GLY A 145 -3.02 35.92 -23.70
C GLY A 145 -3.71 37.18 -23.16
N ASN A 146 -2.96 38.03 -22.45
CA ASN A 146 -3.46 39.32 -21.99
C ASN A 146 -3.20 40.48 -22.97
N ASN A 147 -2.96 40.19 -24.26
CA ASN A 147 -2.75 41.16 -25.34
C ASN A 147 -1.62 42.18 -25.10
N TYR A 148 -0.55 41.78 -24.39
CA TYR A 148 0.60 42.65 -24.15
C TYR A 148 1.30 43.06 -25.47
N ASP A 149 1.68 44.34 -25.58
CA ASP A 149 2.46 44.86 -26.71
C ASP A 149 3.97 44.73 -26.45
N PHE A 150 4.58 43.75 -27.09
CA PHE A 150 6.02 43.49 -27.02
C PHE A 150 6.88 44.56 -27.70
N SER A 151 6.31 45.62 -28.31
CA SER A 151 7.08 46.73 -28.91
C SER A 151 8.10 46.29 -29.99
N GLY A 152 7.85 45.16 -30.66
CA GLY A 152 8.75 44.57 -31.66
C GLY A 152 9.71 43.50 -31.13
N ASP A 153 9.77 43.28 -29.82
CA ASP A 153 10.67 42.32 -29.17
C ASP A 153 10.14 40.88 -29.16
N GLU A 154 8.89 40.65 -29.58
CA GLU A 154 8.23 39.35 -29.47
C GLU A 154 9.01 38.22 -30.19
N THR A 155 9.53 38.51 -31.39
CA THR A 155 10.34 37.56 -32.14
C THR A 155 11.65 37.22 -31.44
N ALA A 156 12.24 38.17 -30.70
CA ALA A 156 13.44 37.91 -29.92
C ALA A 156 13.13 37.01 -28.72
N VAL A 157 12.01 37.25 -28.03
CA VAL A 157 11.51 36.38 -26.94
C VAL A 157 11.27 34.95 -27.44
N ARG A 158 10.52 34.78 -28.54
CA ARG A 158 10.25 33.44 -29.09
C ARG A 158 11.52 32.72 -29.54
N THR A 159 12.42 33.44 -30.22
CA THR A 159 13.74 32.90 -30.61
C THR A 159 14.52 32.43 -29.37
N LYS A 160 14.46 33.16 -28.25
CA LYS A 160 15.19 32.80 -27.03
C LYS A 160 14.71 31.49 -26.41
N ILE A 161 13.39 31.32 -26.29
CA ILE A 161 12.77 30.06 -25.85
C ILE A 161 13.16 28.93 -26.80
N GLN A 162 13.07 29.17 -28.12
CA GLN A 162 13.37 28.19 -29.15
C GLN A 162 14.84 27.74 -29.11
N ASP A 163 15.78 28.67 -28.91
CA ASP A 163 17.21 28.40 -28.85
C ASP A 163 17.56 27.53 -27.64
N ILE A 164 17.03 27.85 -26.46
CA ILE A 164 17.27 27.07 -25.23
C ILE A 164 16.71 25.65 -25.36
N ALA A 165 15.47 25.51 -25.86
CA ALA A 165 14.86 24.20 -26.09
C ALA A 165 15.68 23.35 -27.08
N ALA A 166 16.15 23.96 -28.17
CA ALA A 166 16.97 23.29 -29.16
C ALA A 166 18.35 22.88 -28.62
N GLU A 167 18.99 23.73 -27.82
CA GLU A 167 20.26 23.41 -27.18
C GLU A 167 20.13 22.24 -26.22
N MET A 168 19.07 22.20 -25.40
CA MET A 168 18.82 21.08 -24.49
C MET A 168 18.48 19.78 -25.25
N TYR A 169 17.65 19.86 -26.30
CA TYR A 169 17.36 18.72 -27.18
C TYR A 169 18.62 18.20 -27.87
N TYR A 170 19.48 19.11 -28.35
CA TYR A 170 20.75 18.72 -28.94
C TYR A 170 21.65 18.02 -27.93
N ASP A 171 21.87 18.62 -26.77
CA ASP A 171 22.75 18.10 -25.72
C ASP A 171 22.39 16.67 -25.31
N LEU A 172 21.11 16.39 -25.10
CA LEU A 172 20.64 15.11 -24.57
C LEU A 172 20.22 14.09 -25.63
N VAL A 173 19.67 14.52 -26.76
CA VAL A 173 18.97 13.63 -27.70
C VAL A 173 19.68 13.52 -29.05
N SER A 174 20.03 14.64 -29.68
CA SER A 174 20.55 14.62 -31.06
C SER A 174 22.08 14.71 -31.19
N SER A 175 22.80 15.02 -30.09
CA SER A 175 24.25 15.09 -30.09
C SER A 175 24.89 13.73 -30.41
N SER A 176 26.19 13.76 -30.75
CA SER A 176 26.93 12.52 -31.05
C SER A 176 26.73 11.49 -29.93
N PRO A 177 26.47 10.20 -30.25
CA PRO A 177 26.29 9.14 -29.24
C PRO A 177 27.54 8.89 -28.38
N TRP A 178 28.65 9.55 -28.71
CA TRP A 178 29.90 9.54 -27.96
C TRP A 178 30.09 10.78 -27.08
N SER A 179 29.12 11.70 -27.03
CA SER A 179 29.14 12.82 -26.10
C SER A 179 28.97 12.30 -24.68
N GLY A 180 29.77 12.80 -23.74
CA GLY A 180 29.73 12.31 -22.35
C GLY A 180 28.37 12.54 -21.70
N LEU A 181 27.70 13.65 -22.04
CA LEU A 181 26.39 14.00 -21.52
C LEU A 181 25.29 13.06 -22.07
N HIS A 182 25.26 12.84 -23.39
CA HIS A 182 24.31 11.91 -24.00
C HIS A 182 24.51 10.48 -23.49
N LEU A 183 25.76 10.04 -23.31
CA LEU A 183 26.04 8.72 -22.75
C LEU A 183 25.51 8.58 -21.31
N LEU A 184 25.70 9.60 -20.46
CA LEU A 184 25.15 9.61 -19.09
C LEU A 184 23.62 9.58 -19.11
N TRP A 185 23.00 10.30 -20.03
CA TRP A 185 21.56 10.32 -20.23
C TRP A 185 21.00 8.93 -20.60
N GLU A 186 21.53 8.31 -21.66
CA GLU A 186 21.06 7.04 -22.25
C GLU A 186 21.30 5.81 -21.37
N ILE A 187 22.33 5.79 -20.52
CA ILE A 187 22.53 4.67 -19.58
C ILE A 187 21.57 4.71 -18.38
N GLY A 188 20.61 5.63 -18.41
CA GLY A 188 19.45 5.66 -17.52
C GLY A 188 19.69 6.38 -16.20
N PHE A 189 20.74 7.17 -16.07
CA PHE A 189 20.89 8.04 -14.90
C PHE A 189 19.82 9.13 -14.84
N GLY A 190 19.23 9.48 -15.99
CA GLY A 190 18.34 10.64 -16.12
C GLY A 190 17.16 10.35 -17.02
N GLU A 191 17.38 9.60 -18.11
CA GLU A 191 16.30 9.30 -19.03
C GLU A 191 15.15 8.53 -18.36
N GLN A 192 15.42 7.61 -17.43
CA GLN A 192 14.43 6.67 -16.88
C GLN A 192 13.96 7.02 -15.46
N ILE A 193 14.24 8.25 -15.02
CA ILE A 193 13.89 8.76 -13.70
C ILE A 193 13.23 10.14 -13.84
N ASN A 194 12.95 10.82 -12.72
CA ASN A 194 12.36 12.16 -12.68
C ASN A 194 12.93 13.16 -13.72
N TYR A 195 14.24 13.13 -13.98
CA TYR A 195 14.91 13.99 -14.95
C TYR A 195 14.30 13.89 -16.36
N GLY A 196 14.01 12.68 -16.82
CA GLY A 196 13.45 12.40 -18.14
C GLY A 196 12.06 12.99 -18.31
N VAL A 197 11.22 12.86 -17.28
CA VAL A 197 9.87 13.41 -17.24
C VAL A 197 9.90 14.94 -17.24
N LYS A 198 10.75 15.55 -16.40
CA LYS A 198 10.88 17.03 -16.34
C LYS A 198 11.38 17.61 -17.66
N PHE A 199 12.39 16.99 -18.26
CA PHE A 199 12.93 17.39 -19.56
C PHE A 199 11.90 17.27 -20.69
N ALA A 200 11.22 16.13 -20.78
CA ALA A 200 10.17 15.91 -21.76
C ALA A 200 9.04 16.94 -21.61
N SER A 201 8.63 17.23 -20.37
CA SER A 201 7.59 18.22 -20.07
C SER A 201 7.99 19.62 -20.54
N ALA A 202 9.24 20.04 -20.33
CA ALA A 202 9.73 21.34 -20.79
C ALA A 202 9.73 21.47 -22.32
N LEU A 203 10.14 20.42 -23.03
CA LEU A 203 10.07 20.38 -24.49
C LEU A 203 8.62 20.43 -25.00
N GLY A 204 7.71 19.71 -24.34
CA GLY A 204 6.29 19.74 -24.64
C GLY A 204 5.66 21.13 -24.44
N MET A 205 6.01 21.82 -23.34
CA MET A 205 5.60 23.20 -23.07
C MET A 205 6.10 24.16 -24.16
N CYS A 206 7.38 24.06 -24.54
CA CYS A 206 7.95 24.83 -25.64
C CYS A 206 7.22 24.58 -26.96
N ALA A 207 6.90 23.33 -27.25
CA ALA A 207 6.16 22.97 -28.45
C ALA A 207 4.79 23.65 -28.46
N ILE A 208 3.98 23.50 -27.40
CA ILE A 208 2.65 24.13 -27.27
C ILE A 208 2.74 25.65 -27.51
N VAL A 209 3.69 26.31 -26.85
CA VAL A 209 3.83 27.77 -26.92
C VAL A 209 4.40 28.24 -28.25
N LEU A 210 5.25 27.47 -28.91
CA LEU A 210 5.87 27.82 -30.19
C LEU A 210 5.26 27.06 -31.37
N ASN A 211 4.03 26.56 -31.26
CA ASN A 211 3.41 25.66 -32.25
C ASN A 211 3.44 26.16 -33.70
N THR A 212 3.44 27.47 -33.93
CA THR A 212 3.48 28.08 -35.26
C THR A 212 4.89 28.36 -35.80
N GLU A 213 5.92 28.21 -34.97
CA GLU A 213 7.32 28.45 -35.36
C GLU A 213 7.84 27.33 -36.27
N THR A 214 8.75 27.68 -37.17
CA THR A 214 9.36 26.73 -38.11
C THR A 214 10.85 26.99 -38.29
N SER A 215 11.62 25.94 -38.54
CA SER A 215 13.07 26.01 -38.73
C SER A 215 13.59 25.04 -39.82
N GLY A 216 14.68 25.37 -40.49
CA GLY A 216 15.39 24.40 -41.34
C GLY A 216 16.16 23.34 -40.54
N ASP A 217 16.38 23.60 -39.26
CA ASP A 217 17.04 22.75 -38.29
C ASP A 217 16.00 21.94 -37.51
N THR A 218 16.11 20.60 -37.54
CA THR A 218 15.18 19.67 -36.91
C THR A 218 15.14 19.79 -35.39
N ASP A 219 16.26 20.20 -34.78
CA ASP A 219 16.37 20.32 -33.33
C ASP A 219 15.67 21.58 -32.81
N ARG A 220 15.34 22.51 -33.72
CA ARG A 220 14.61 23.76 -33.45
C ARG A 220 13.12 23.66 -33.81
N GLN A 221 12.60 22.47 -34.07
CA GLN A 221 11.23 22.27 -34.54
C GLN A 221 10.29 21.89 -33.39
N PRO A 222 9.20 22.66 -33.16
CA PRO A 222 8.16 22.33 -32.18
C PRO A 222 7.55 20.94 -32.35
N GLU A 223 7.31 20.51 -33.60
CA GLU A 223 6.82 19.16 -33.91
C GLU A 223 7.75 18.06 -33.37
N THR A 224 9.06 18.23 -33.51
CA THR A 224 10.06 17.27 -32.99
C THR A 224 9.93 17.16 -31.48
N TRP A 225 9.79 18.29 -30.79
CA TRP A 225 9.75 18.36 -29.34
C TRP A 225 8.49 17.74 -28.75
N ILE A 226 7.29 18.02 -29.31
CA ILE A 226 6.07 17.41 -28.77
C ILE A 226 6.06 15.89 -28.98
N ASN A 227 6.56 15.43 -30.12
CA ASN A 227 6.57 14.00 -30.43
C ASN A 227 7.48 13.27 -29.44
N TYR A 228 8.68 13.82 -29.20
CA TYR A 228 9.57 13.32 -28.17
C TYR A 228 8.90 13.37 -26.78
N ALA A 229 8.31 14.51 -26.41
CA ALA A 229 7.71 14.71 -25.10
C ALA A 229 6.63 13.68 -24.79
N MET A 230 5.68 13.48 -25.70
CA MET A 230 4.54 12.57 -25.51
C MET A 230 4.97 11.11 -25.52
N GLN A 231 5.81 10.69 -26.47
CA GLN A 231 6.30 9.30 -26.51
C GLN A 231 7.14 8.97 -25.27
N LYS A 232 8.00 9.90 -24.82
CA LYS A 232 8.84 9.68 -23.65
C LYS A 232 8.05 9.69 -22.36
N THR A 233 7.16 10.65 -22.13
CA THR A 233 6.31 10.64 -20.93
C THR A 233 5.45 9.38 -20.88
N ASN A 234 4.84 8.97 -21.99
CA ASN A 234 4.10 7.71 -22.07
C ASN A 234 4.97 6.50 -21.72
N LEU A 235 6.21 6.43 -22.22
CA LEU A 235 7.16 5.37 -21.86
C LEU A 235 7.53 5.39 -20.37
N GLN A 236 7.76 6.56 -19.77
CA GLN A 236 8.08 6.66 -18.34
C GLN A 236 6.96 6.12 -17.46
N PHE A 237 5.74 6.56 -17.73
CA PHE A 237 4.58 6.19 -16.92
C PHE A 237 4.20 4.73 -17.13
N ASN A 238 4.35 4.18 -18.34
CA ASN A 238 3.90 2.81 -18.61
C ASN A 238 4.96 1.72 -18.39
N ASN A 239 6.25 2.08 -18.29
CA ASN A 239 7.33 1.09 -18.30
C ASN A 239 8.40 1.28 -17.23
N TRP A 240 8.48 2.42 -16.56
CA TRP A 240 9.58 2.72 -15.65
C TRP A 240 9.11 3.17 -14.27
N LEU A 241 8.39 4.28 -14.20
CA LEU A 241 8.13 4.97 -12.94
C LEU A 241 6.79 4.63 -12.31
N VAL A 242 5.82 4.15 -13.08
CA VAL A 242 4.46 3.86 -12.57
C VAL A 242 4.04 2.44 -12.88
N ASN A 243 3.62 1.70 -11.86
CA ASN A 243 3.07 0.35 -12.03
C ASN A 243 1.55 0.40 -12.29
N GLU A 244 0.92 -0.77 -12.44
CA GLU A 244 -0.51 -0.88 -12.69
C GLU A 244 -1.42 -0.41 -11.54
N GLN A 245 -0.87 -0.24 -10.33
CA GLN A 245 -1.59 0.27 -9.17
C GLN A 245 -1.35 1.76 -8.92
N GLY A 246 -0.66 2.46 -9.83
CA GLY A 246 -0.41 3.90 -9.75
C GLY A 246 0.78 4.30 -8.87
N MET A 247 1.52 3.33 -8.30
CA MET A 247 2.66 3.62 -7.44
C MET A 247 3.80 4.28 -8.22
N TRP A 248 4.38 5.34 -7.65
CA TRP A 248 5.54 6.03 -8.19
C TRP A 248 6.83 5.50 -7.57
N ALA A 249 7.67 4.88 -8.41
CA ALA A 249 8.81 4.08 -7.95
C ALA A 249 9.95 4.86 -7.27
N GLU A 250 10.04 6.19 -7.43
CA GLU A 250 11.04 7.00 -6.69
C GLU A 250 10.49 7.54 -5.36
N GLY A 251 9.34 7.04 -4.92
CA GLY A 251 8.67 7.48 -3.70
C GLY A 251 7.87 8.78 -3.82
N PRO A 252 7.08 9.14 -2.79
CA PRO A 252 6.15 10.27 -2.83
C PRO A 252 6.80 11.65 -3.04
N HIS A 253 7.99 11.89 -2.49
CA HIS A 253 8.69 13.16 -2.69
C HIS A 253 9.10 13.37 -4.14
N TYR A 254 9.72 12.38 -4.78
CA TYR A 254 10.12 12.54 -6.19
C TYR A 254 8.93 12.60 -7.13
N LEU A 255 7.78 12.02 -6.76
CA LEU A 255 6.52 12.30 -7.46
C LEU A 255 6.14 13.79 -7.40
N THR A 256 6.08 14.40 -6.20
CA THR A 256 5.72 15.82 -6.06
C THR A 256 6.76 16.74 -6.69
N PHE A 257 8.04 16.42 -6.53
CA PHE A 257 9.15 17.11 -7.18
C PHE A 257 9.05 17.06 -8.70
N THR A 258 8.67 15.92 -9.29
CA THR A 258 8.50 15.80 -10.74
C THR A 258 7.24 16.54 -11.20
N ALA A 259 6.18 16.54 -10.38
CA ALA A 259 4.90 17.17 -10.66
C ALA A 259 4.98 18.68 -10.90
N THR A 260 5.98 19.37 -10.34
CA THR A 260 6.22 20.80 -10.62
C THR A 260 6.42 21.10 -12.11
N SER A 261 6.86 20.11 -12.89
CA SER A 261 7.11 20.24 -14.33
C SER A 261 6.04 19.54 -15.17
N PHE A 262 5.69 18.29 -14.80
CA PHE A 262 4.79 17.50 -15.64
C PHE A 262 3.33 17.93 -15.50
N LEU A 263 2.88 18.38 -14.32
CA LEU A 263 1.48 18.74 -14.12
C LEU A 263 1.09 19.98 -14.95
N PRO A 264 1.88 21.08 -14.96
CA PRO A 264 1.65 22.20 -15.87
C PRO A 264 1.61 21.77 -17.33
N PHE A 265 2.50 20.84 -17.72
CA PHE A 265 2.52 20.29 -19.07
C PHE A 265 1.27 19.48 -19.37
N ALA A 266 0.84 18.58 -18.49
CA ALA A 266 -0.34 17.73 -18.69
C ALA A 266 -1.62 18.58 -18.84
N ILE A 267 -1.80 19.60 -17.99
CA ILE A 267 -2.91 20.57 -18.08
C ILE A 267 -2.83 21.35 -19.39
N SER A 268 -1.66 21.93 -19.70
CA SER A 268 -1.46 22.71 -20.93
C SER A 268 -1.69 21.88 -22.17
N HIS A 269 -1.25 20.62 -22.15
CA HIS A 269 -1.43 19.68 -23.24
C HIS A 269 -2.91 19.39 -23.46
N ASN A 270 -3.65 19.05 -22.39
CA ASN A 270 -5.09 18.82 -22.46
C ASN A 270 -5.86 20.02 -23.03
N ASN A 271 -5.53 21.24 -22.56
CA ASN A 271 -6.11 22.48 -23.06
C ASN A 271 -5.72 22.73 -24.53
N PHE A 272 -4.48 22.40 -24.91
CA PHE A 272 -4.00 22.61 -26.27
C PHE A 272 -4.59 21.64 -27.28
N VAL A 273 -4.96 20.41 -26.89
CA VAL A 273 -5.61 19.44 -27.80
C VAL A 273 -7.13 19.37 -27.62
N ASP A 274 -7.73 20.25 -26.82
CA ASP A 274 -9.17 20.24 -26.50
C ASP A 274 -9.67 18.85 -26.04
N GLY A 275 -8.86 18.17 -25.22
CA GLY A 275 -9.12 16.82 -24.72
C GLY A 275 -9.09 15.70 -25.76
N GLN A 276 -8.62 15.95 -26.99
CA GLN A 276 -8.58 14.96 -28.07
C GLN A 276 -7.35 14.04 -27.99
N THR A 277 -7.53 12.81 -28.46
CA THR A 277 -6.43 11.86 -28.76
C THR A 277 -5.76 12.25 -30.07
N GLU A 278 -4.43 12.28 -30.11
CA GLU A 278 -3.65 12.75 -31.26
C GLU A 278 -2.49 11.80 -31.61
N ASP A 279 -1.91 11.97 -32.81
CA ASP A 279 -0.78 11.18 -33.32
C ASP A 279 0.56 11.91 -33.09
N TYR A 280 1.37 11.35 -32.20
CA TYR A 280 2.72 11.80 -31.89
C TYR A 280 3.73 10.89 -32.55
N GLY A 281 4.05 11.16 -33.82
CA GLY A 281 5.13 10.44 -34.50
C GLY A 281 4.86 8.97 -34.79
N GLY A 282 3.60 8.58 -34.94
CA GLY A 282 3.13 7.22 -35.15
C GLY A 282 2.53 6.56 -33.90
N GLU A 283 2.60 7.22 -32.74
CA GLU A 283 1.94 6.77 -31.51
C GLU A 283 0.69 7.60 -31.26
N VAL A 284 -0.47 6.94 -31.26
CA VAL A 284 -1.77 7.59 -31.01
C VAL A 284 -2.03 7.58 -29.51
N LEU A 285 -1.95 8.75 -28.87
CA LEU A 285 -1.99 8.89 -27.42
C LEU A 285 -3.12 9.84 -26.97
N PRO A 286 -3.81 9.56 -25.85
CA PRO A 286 -4.73 10.51 -25.26
C PRO A 286 -3.98 11.72 -24.69
N PRO A 287 -4.68 12.79 -24.26
CA PRO A 287 -4.06 13.80 -23.42
C PRO A 287 -3.37 13.15 -22.23
N LEU A 288 -2.20 13.66 -21.84
CA LEU A 288 -1.38 13.06 -20.78
C LEU A 288 -2.15 12.86 -19.45
N LEU A 289 -3.06 13.79 -19.11
CA LEU A 289 -3.96 13.66 -17.94
C LEU A 289 -4.83 12.38 -17.98
N PHE A 290 -5.10 11.83 -19.16
CA PHE A 290 -5.93 10.64 -19.33
C PHE A 290 -5.11 9.42 -19.76
N ASN A 291 -3.81 9.40 -19.45
CA ASN A 291 -3.04 8.15 -19.43
C ASN A 291 -3.47 7.34 -18.19
N ASP A 292 -3.75 6.04 -18.39
CA ASP A 292 -4.30 5.18 -17.33
C ASP A 292 -3.38 5.10 -16.09
N ASN A 293 -2.06 4.94 -16.29
CA ASN A 293 -1.10 4.90 -15.19
C ASN A 293 -0.98 6.25 -14.48
N PHE A 294 -1.02 7.36 -15.23
CA PHE A 294 -1.08 8.70 -14.65
C PHE A 294 -2.31 8.86 -13.75
N GLN A 295 -3.49 8.45 -14.20
CA GLN A 295 -4.71 8.53 -13.42
C GLN A 295 -4.61 7.68 -12.14
N GLY A 296 -4.00 6.50 -12.24
CA GLY A 296 -3.75 5.61 -11.10
C GLY A 296 -2.95 6.26 -9.97
N ILE A 297 -2.03 7.19 -10.28
CA ILE A 297 -1.24 7.92 -9.27
C ILE A 297 -2.16 8.64 -8.29
N GLY A 298 -3.21 9.30 -8.78
CA GLY A 298 -4.15 10.05 -7.95
C GLY A 298 -4.84 9.17 -6.92
N GLU A 299 -5.16 7.91 -7.27
CA GLU A 299 -5.74 6.95 -6.33
C GLU A 299 -4.71 6.38 -5.35
N TRP A 300 -3.53 5.99 -5.84
CA TRP A 300 -2.46 5.43 -5.01
C TRP A 300 -2.11 6.34 -3.84
N VAL A 301 -1.92 7.64 -4.11
CA VAL A 301 -1.54 8.59 -3.07
C VAL A 301 -2.63 8.80 -2.02
N VAL A 302 -3.92 8.65 -2.37
CA VAL A 302 -5.01 8.66 -1.37
C VAL A 302 -4.95 7.40 -0.51
N LYS A 303 -4.66 6.24 -1.08
CA LYS A 303 -4.62 4.97 -0.34
C LYS A 303 -3.50 4.96 0.71
N ILE A 304 -2.32 5.48 0.37
CA ILE A 304 -1.14 5.48 1.25
C ILE A 304 -1.04 6.69 2.16
N ARG A 305 -1.95 7.68 2.08
CA ARG A 305 -1.86 8.91 2.88
C ARG A 305 -1.68 8.58 4.35
N GLN A 306 -1.06 9.42 5.16
CA GLN A 306 -1.11 9.32 6.62
C GLN A 306 -2.38 10.03 7.14
N PRO A 307 -2.78 9.83 8.41
CA PRO A 307 -3.97 10.50 8.98
C PRO A 307 -3.93 12.03 8.89
N ASN A 308 -2.75 12.65 9.04
CA ASN A 308 -2.56 14.10 8.84
C ASN A 308 -2.49 14.54 7.36
N GLY A 309 -2.68 13.62 6.42
CA GLY A 309 -2.63 13.83 4.97
C GLY A 309 -1.23 13.94 4.36
N ALA A 310 -0.15 13.77 5.13
CA ALA A 310 1.20 13.55 4.57
C ALA A 310 1.28 12.20 3.83
N ARG A 311 2.39 11.91 3.16
CA ARG A 311 2.70 10.58 2.61
C ARG A 311 3.79 9.90 3.43
N PRO A 312 3.89 8.57 3.45
CA PRO A 312 5.02 7.88 4.04
C PRO A 312 6.34 8.38 3.43
N ASP A 313 7.35 8.54 4.27
CA ASP A 313 8.69 9.00 3.94
C ASP A 313 9.65 7.83 3.64
N PHE A 314 9.14 6.79 2.99
CA PHE A 314 9.98 5.72 2.45
C PHE A 314 10.77 6.20 1.22
N ASP A 315 11.89 5.53 0.93
CA ASP A 315 12.88 5.96 -0.05
C ASP A 315 13.52 7.33 0.25
N ASP A 316 14.11 7.96 -0.77
CA ASP A 316 14.54 9.36 -0.68
C ASP A 316 13.32 10.33 -0.63
N SER A 317 12.48 10.22 0.39
CA SER A 317 11.25 11.01 0.58
C SER A 317 11.18 11.79 1.91
N PHE A 318 10.45 12.91 1.88
CA PHE A 318 10.12 13.74 3.04
C PHE A 318 8.62 13.66 3.34
N LEU A 319 8.21 14.09 4.54
CA LEU A 319 6.80 14.27 4.95
C LEU A 319 6.16 15.57 4.41
N ASP A 320 6.50 15.95 3.18
CA ASP A 320 6.12 17.23 2.57
C ASP A 320 4.61 17.35 2.27
N PRO A 321 4.07 18.59 2.18
CA PRO A 321 2.71 18.84 1.70
C PRO A 321 2.49 18.29 0.28
N TYR A 322 1.34 17.65 0.08
CA TYR A 322 0.97 17.01 -1.19
C TYR A 322 -0.10 17.82 -1.94
N PHE A 323 0.18 18.22 -3.19
CA PHE A 323 -0.67 19.15 -3.93
C PHE A 323 -1.36 18.58 -5.18
N LEU A 324 -0.89 17.43 -5.69
CA LEU A 324 -1.27 16.94 -7.03
C LEU A 324 -2.79 16.76 -7.14
N ASN A 325 -3.40 16.14 -6.14
CA ASN A 325 -4.80 15.74 -6.16
C ASN A 325 -5.80 16.91 -6.23
N GLY A 326 -5.46 18.08 -5.69
CA GLY A 326 -6.30 19.27 -5.84
C GLY A 326 -6.49 19.65 -7.30
N MET A 327 -5.42 19.58 -8.09
CA MET A 327 -5.43 19.94 -9.51
C MET A 327 -5.92 18.79 -10.43
N LEU A 328 -6.13 17.59 -9.88
CA LEU A 328 -6.72 16.45 -10.60
C LEU A 328 -8.21 16.26 -10.31
N ALA A 329 -8.74 16.91 -9.27
CA ALA A 329 -10.14 16.79 -8.86
C ALA A 329 -11.12 17.15 -9.99
N GLU A 330 -10.90 18.29 -10.67
CA GLU A 330 -11.75 18.71 -11.78
C GLU A 330 -11.60 17.86 -13.05
N PRO A 331 -10.38 17.60 -13.57
CA PRO A 331 -10.20 16.74 -14.74
C PRO A 331 -10.82 15.34 -14.60
N TYR A 332 -10.91 14.82 -13.38
CA TYR A 332 -11.45 13.48 -13.10
C TYR A 332 -12.85 13.47 -12.49
N ASP A 333 -13.48 14.62 -12.30
CA ASP A 333 -14.78 14.75 -11.62
C ASP A 333 -14.81 13.96 -10.29
N ASN A 334 -13.81 14.20 -9.44
CA ASN A 334 -13.56 13.39 -8.25
C ASN A 334 -13.27 14.25 -7.01
N ASP A 335 -14.32 14.50 -6.21
CA ASP A 335 -14.23 15.25 -4.95
C ASP A 335 -13.39 14.56 -3.87
N VAL A 336 -13.08 13.26 -3.99
CA VAL A 336 -12.17 12.57 -3.07
C VAL A 336 -10.73 13.06 -3.24
N LEU A 337 -10.33 13.42 -4.46
CA LEU A 337 -9.01 14.01 -4.69
C LEU A 337 -8.92 15.43 -4.10
N ALA A 338 -10.02 16.19 -4.19
CA ALA A 338 -10.11 17.47 -3.49
C ALA A 338 -10.12 17.27 -1.97
N TRP A 339 -10.83 16.28 -1.45
CA TRP A 339 -10.84 15.94 -0.02
C TRP A 339 -9.43 15.64 0.46
N ASP A 340 -8.68 14.86 -0.33
CA ASP A 340 -7.32 14.51 0.01
C ASP A 340 -6.42 15.73 0.09
N TYR A 341 -6.54 16.62 -0.90
CA TYR A 341 -5.82 17.88 -0.95
C TYR A 341 -6.17 18.79 0.23
N VAL A 342 -7.45 19.08 0.50
CA VAL A 342 -7.84 20.09 1.51
C VAL A 342 -7.72 19.61 2.96
N HIS A 343 -7.62 18.30 3.18
CA HIS A 343 -7.39 17.67 4.49
C HIS A 343 -5.93 17.24 4.70
N ALA A 344 -5.00 17.78 3.92
CA ALA A 344 -3.57 17.64 4.20
C ALA A 344 -3.09 18.70 5.18
N ASN A 345 -2.05 18.40 5.96
CA ASN A 345 -1.40 19.41 6.78
C ASN A 345 -0.82 20.52 5.88
N ASN A 346 -1.38 21.72 6.01
CA ASN A 346 -0.99 22.91 5.26
C ASN A 346 -1.20 22.80 3.72
N PRO A 347 -2.45 22.56 3.27
CA PRO A 347 -2.73 22.13 1.90
C PRO A 347 -2.49 23.22 0.85
N TYR A 348 -2.45 24.49 1.29
CA TYR A 348 -2.23 25.65 0.43
C TYR A 348 -0.83 26.25 0.56
N PHE A 349 0.12 25.56 1.21
CA PHE A 349 1.51 26.01 1.34
C PHE A 349 2.38 25.55 0.18
N VAL A 350 1.94 25.91 -1.02
CA VAL A 350 2.59 25.70 -2.32
C VAL A 350 3.77 26.67 -2.56
N ASP A 351 4.38 27.20 -1.49
CA ASP A 351 5.29 28.36 -1.51
C ASP A 351 6.57 28.20 -0.66
N ALA A 352 6.76 27.05 0.00
CA ALA A 352 7.80 26.89 1.04
C ALA A 352 9.25 26.85 0.52
N THR A 353 9.48 26.30 -0.68
CA THR A 353 10.81 26.11 -1.30
C THR A 353 10.65 25.92 -2.82
N SER A 354 11.71 25.50 -3.55
CA SER A 354 11.89 25.41 -5.01
C SER A 354 10.74 24.82 -5.86
N ASN A 355 9.67 24.33 -5.27
CA ASN A 355 8.50 23.70 -5.89
C ASN A 355 7.30 24.67 -6.01
N ASN A 356 7.53 25.96 -6.29
CA ASN A 356 6.47 26.99 -6.30
C ASN A 356 5.46 26.80 -7.46
N ILE A 357 4.34 26.15 -7.16
CA ILE A 357 3.23 25.91 -8.08
C ILE A 357 2.01 26.81 -7.81
N SER A 358 2.22 27.93 -7.12
CA SER A 358 1.12 28.78 -6.62
C SER A 358 0.19 29.28 -7.71
N VAL A 359 0.73 29.62 -8.89
CA VAL A 359 -0.07 30.09 -10.03
C VAL A 359 -0.87 28.95 -10.63
N GLU A 360 -0.25 27.78 -10.78
CA GLU A 360 -0.84 26.57 -11.34
C GLU A 360 -2.03 26.12 -10.47
N ALA A 361 -1.86 26.09 -9.15
CA ALA A 361 -2.92 25.75 -8.21
C ALA A 361 -4.13 26.69 -8.32
N ILE A 362 -3.93 28.01 -8.44
CA ILE A 362 -5.01 28.98 -8.66
C ILE A 362 -5.73 28.73 -10.00
N CYS A 363 -4.97 28.42 -11.05
CA CYS A 363 -5.52 28.17 -12.38
C CYS A 363 -6.30 26.86 -12.46
N ALA A 364 -5.86 25.80 -11.79
CA ALA A 364 -6.34 24.45 -12.06
C ALA A 364 -7.27 23.85 -10.99
N TYR A 365 -7.28 24.34 -9.75
CA TYR A 365 -8.18 23.82 -8.71
C TYR A 365 -9.42 24.70 -8.56
N ASP A 366 -10.62 24.11 -8.73
CA ASP A 366 -11.92 24.73 -8.41
C ASP A 366 -12.46 24.22 -7.05
N ASN A 367 -12.25 24.99 -5.98
CA ASN A 367 -12.75 24.65 -4.65
C ASN A 367 -14.27 24.87 -4.47
N VAL A 368 -14.96 25.47 -5.45
CA VAL A 368 -16.41 25.65 -5.42
C VAL A 368 -17.09 24.41 -6.00
N ALA A 369 -16.59 23.89 -7.12
CA ALA A 369 -17.08 22.65 -7.70
C ALA A 369 -16.62 21.42 -6.91
N TYR A 370 -15.38 21.41 -6.42
CA TYR A 370 -14.78 20.31 -5.67
C TYR A 370 -14.31 20.79 -4.28
N PRO A 371 -15.25 20.98 -3.35
CA PRO A 371 -14.96 21.51 -2.01
C PRO A 371 -14.19 20.53 -1.12
N GLY A 372 -13.96 19.30 -1.56
CA GLY A 372 -13.27 18.27 -0.81
C GLY A 372 -14.07 17.77 0.38
N THR A 373 -15.40 17.67 0.24
CA THR A 373 -16.29 17.23 1.31
C THR A 373 -16.54 15.71 1.31
N THR A 374 -16.04 15.01 0.29
CA THR A 374 -16.27 13.59 0.08
C THR A 374 -15.05 12.78 0.53
N GLU A 375 -15.17 12.15 1.68
CA GLU A 375 -14.21 11.15 2.16
C GLU A 375 -14.17 9.91 1.24
N PRO A 376 -13.05 9.16 1.16
CA PRO A 376 -12.97 7.95 0.36
C PRO A 376 -14.02 6.91 0.78
N LEU A 377 -14.62 6.24 -0.22
CA LEU A 377 -15.67 5.24 0.00
C LEU A 377 -15.15 3.80 0.06
N PHE A 378 -13.88 3.58 -0.29
CA PHE A 378 -13.25 2.27 -0.20
C PHE A 378 -12.75 1.98 1.23
N SER A 379 -12.48 0.70 1.53
CA SER A 379 -11.98 0.27 2.84
C SER A 379 -10.79 1.12 3.29
N PRO A 380 -10.75 1.62 4.53
CA PRO A 380 -9.59 2.38 5.00
C PRO A 380 -8.30 1.54 4.92
N THR A 381 -8.38 0.25 5.23
CA THR A 381 -7.31 -0.74 5.00
C THR A 381 -7.19 -1.03 3.50
N GLN A 382 -5.97 -1.00 2.97
CA GLN A 382 -5.68 -1.16 1.54
C GLN A 382 -4.47 -2.08 1.32
N PHE A 383 -4.63 -3.09 0.47
CA PHE A 383 -3.54 -3.98 0.08
C PHE A 383 -3.14 -3.73 -1.38
N LEU A 384 -1.88 -3.40 -1.61
CA LEU A 384 -1.32 -3.00 -2.89
C LEU A 384 -0.12 -3.90 -3.23
N PRO A 385 -0.32 -5.16 -3.66
CA PRO A 385 0.75 -6.14 -3.86
C PRO A 385 1.79 -5.76 -4.92
N GLU A 386 1.38 -5.11 -6.00
CA GLU A 386 2.29 -4.68 -7.08
C GLU A 386 3.00 -3.36 -6.72
N ALA A 387 2.35 -2.51 -5.91
CA ALA A 387 2.99 -1.34 -5.30
C ALA A 387 3.88 -1.72 -4.12
N GLY A 388 3.71 -2.93 -3.58
CA GLY A 388 4.43 -3.43 -2.43
C GLY A 388 4.05 -2.77 -1.11
N GLN A 389 2.77 -2.46 -0.88
CA GLN A 389 2.34 -1.72 0.31
C GLN A 389 1.06 -2.32 0.91
N ALA A 390 1.09 -2.63 2.21
CA ALA A 390 -0.10 -2.94 2.99
C ALA A 390 -0.39 -1.80 3.96
N ILE A 391 -1.53 -1.16 3.80
CA ILE A 391 -2.01 -0.07 4.63
C ILE A 391 -3.07 -0.61 5.58
N PHE A 392 -2.78 -0.63 6.87
CA PHE A 392 -3.78 -0.87 7.90
C PHE A 392 -4.29 0.45 8.41
N ARG A 393 -5.60 0.63 8.46
CA ARG A 393 -6.21 1.89 8.91
C ARG A 393 -7.57 1.66 9.54
N SER A 394 -7.78 2.30 10.68
CA SER A 394 -9.06 2.28 11.40
C SER A 394 -10.20 3.05 10.70
N ASP A 395 -9.95 4.29 10.32
CA ASP A 395 -10.86 5.18 9.58
C ASP A 395 -10.06 6.32 8.91
N TRP A 396 -10.72 7.29 8.27
CA TRP A 396 -10.03 8.41 7.62
C TRP A 396 -9.89 9.67 8.50
N SER A 397 -10.16 9.58 9.79
CA SER A 397 -9.98 10.71 10.72
C SER A 397 -8.50 11.00 11.00
N GLU A 398 -8.21 12.20 11.51
CA GLU A 398 -6.84 12.58 11.94
C GLU A 398 -6.32 11.74 13.13
N ASP A 399 -7.24 11.17 13.91
CA ASP A 399 -6.92 10.33 15.07
C ASP A 399 -6.76 8.84 14.71
N ALA A 400 -6.95 8.47 13.44
CA ALA A 400 -6.92 7.09 12.98
C ALA A 400 -5.62 6.37 13.39
N VAL A 401 -5.76 5.14 13.86
CA VAL A 401 -4.63 4.20 13.95
C VAL A 401 -4.31 3.70 12.55
N TYR A 402 -3.04 3.81 12.17
CA TYR A 402 -2.51 3.60 10.84
C TYR A 402 -1.15 2.89 10.90
N MET A 403 -0.94 1.95 9.99
CA MET A 403 0.38 1.38 9.66
C MET A 403 0.53 1.25 8.15
N CYS A 404 1.69 1.59 7.62
CA CYS A 404 2.12 1.20 6.28
C CYS A 404 3.25 0.18 6.41
N LEU A 405 3.04 -1.04 5.91
CA LEU A 405 4.01 -2.13 5.82
C LEU A 405 4.53 -2.25 4.38
N LEU A 406 5.84 -2.25 4.21
CA LEU A 406 6.50 -2.36 2.91
C LEU A 406 6.79 -3.79 2.49
N ALA A 407 6.54 -4.06 1.23
CA ALA A 407 6.78 -5.31 0.53
C ALA A 407 7.07 -5.04 -0.96
N GLU A 408 8.00 -4.13 -1.24
CA GLU A 408 8.29 -3.64 -2.59
C GLU A 408 9.00 -4.68 -3.46
N ASN A 409 8.49 -4.83 -4.69
CA ASN A 409 9.00 -5.76 -5.68
C ASN A 409 8.86 -5.20 -7.10
N GLY A 410 9.59 -5.82 -8.02
CA GLY A 410 9.42 -5.55 -9.44
C GLY A 410 9.62 -4.08 -9.75
N GLN A 411 8.60 -3.45 -10.34
CA GLN A 411 8.71 -2.05 -10.77
C GLN A 411 8.77 -1.06 -9.60
N ALA A 412 8.15 -1.35 -8.45
CA ALA A 412 8.27 -0.52 -7.25
C ALA A 412 9.73 -0.35 -6.86
N ARG A 413 10.40 -1.49 -6.65
CA ARG A 413 11.81 -1.54 -6.24
C ARG A 413 12.81 -1.15 -7.33
N GLU A 414 12.59 -1.59 -8.56
CA GLU A 414 13.59 -1.40 -9.65
C GLU A 414 13.45 -0.06 -10.36
N GLY A 415 12.25 0.54 -10.35
CA GLY A 415 11.95 1.79 -11.03
C GLY A 415 12.58 3.01 -10.34
N GLY A 416 12.63 3.01 -9.01
CA GLY A 416 13.22 4.09 -8.19
C GLY A 416 14.73 4.25 -8.36
N ARG A 417 15.40 3.17 -8.78
CA ARG A 417 16.83 3.08 -9.03
C ARG A 417 17.65 3.64 -7.86
N THR A 418 18.10 4.88 -7.96
CA THR A 418 19.01 5.49 -6.99
C THR A 418 18.26 6.02 -5.77
N HIS A 419 16.95 6.20 -5.86
CA HIS A 419 16.15 6.71 -4.75
C HIS A 419 15.65 5.61 -3.82
N GLU A 420 15.71 4.36 -4.28
CA GLU A 420 15.37 3.15 -3.54
C GLU A 420 16.16 2.97 -2.24
N HIS A 421 15.46 2.66 -1.15
CA HIS A 421 16.05 2.21 0.11
C HIS A 421 15.86 0.68 0.29
N PRO A 422 16.79 -0.05 0.93
CA PRO A 422 16.64 -1.48 1.21
C PRO A 422 15.82 -1.69 2.50
N ASP A 423 14.52 -1.40 2.43
CA ASP A 423 13.60 -1.30 3.57
C ASP A 423 12.50 -2.38 3.59
N ASN A 424 12.78 -3.52 2.95
CA ASN A 424 11.90 -4.69 2.92
C ASN A 424 11.33 -5.06 4.30
N GLY A 425 9.99 -5.15 4.39
CA GLY A 425 9.29 -5.47 5.63
C GLY A 425 9.26 -4.34 6.66
N SER A 426 9.88 -3.18 6.39
CA SER A 426 9.80 -1.99 7.25
C SER A 426 8.36 -1.50 7.36
N PHE A 427 8.10 -0.73 8.42
CA PHE A 427 6.80 -0.12 8.64
C PHE A 427 6.89 1.17 9.44
N ILE A 428 5.89 2.03 9.26
CA ILE A 428 5.62 3.21 10.09
C ILE A 428 4.29 3.05 10.82
N ILE A 429 4.11 3.77 11.94
CA ILE A 429 2.85 3.81 12.70
C ILE A 429 2.49 5.25 13.02
N TYR A 430 1.28 5.63 12.63
CA TYR A 430 0.63 6.87 13.03
C TYR A 430 -0.63 6.53 13.81
N ALA A 431 -0.88 7.18 14.94
CA ALA A 431 -2.09 6.92 15.73
C ALA A 431 -2.41 8.09 16.64
N LEU A 432 -3.71 8.35 16.82
CA LEU A 432 -4.21 9.36 17.77
C LEU A 432 -3.57 10.74 17.55
N GLY A 433 -3.43 11.14 16.28
CA GLY A 433 -2.87 12.44 15.88
C GLY A 433 -1.34 12.52 15.89
N GLU A 434 -0.61 11.42 16.12
CA GLU A 434 0.86 11.44 16.24
C GLU A 434 1.56 10.37 15.41
N LEU A 435 2.70 10.72 14.80
CA LEU A 435 3.63 9.76 14.18
C LEU A 435 4.49 9.12 15.29
N LEU A 436 4.35 7.82 15.50
CA LEU A 436 4.92 7.11 16.65
C LEU A 436 6.07 6.16 16.30
N ALA A 437 5.93 5.41 15.20
CA ALA A 437 7.03 4.68 14.56
C ALA A 437 7.29 5.34 13.20
N MET A 438 8.54 5.67 12.92
CA MET A 438 8.96 6.47 11.77
C MET A 438 9.91 5.68 10.87
N ASP A 439 9.99 6.08 9.61
CA ASP A 439 11.19 5.79 8.82
C ASP A 439 12.27 6.84 9.15
N SER A 440 13.51 6.58 8.76
CA SER A 440 14.59 7.57 8.88
C SER A 440 14.50 8.66 7.80
N GLY A 441 13.75 8.41 6.72
CA GLY A 441 13.41 9.40 5.70
C GLY A 441 14.61 9.84 4.85
N TYR A 442 14.55 11.08 4.37
CA TYR A 442 15.55 11.67 3.47
C TYR A 442 16.06 13.01 4.00
N ILE A 443 17.39 13.21 4.08
CA ILE A 443 17.96 14.47 4.61
C ILE A 443 18.28 15.45 3.47
N SER A 444 19.03 14.97 2.49
CA SER A 444 19.41 15.69 1.27
C SER A 444 20.16 14.73 0.35
N TRP A 445 20.30 15.09 -0.91
CA TRP A 445 21.05 14.28 -1.88
C TRP A 445 22.48 13.97 -1.41
N ASP A 446 23.15 14.95 -0.80
CA ASP A 446 24.53 14.83 -0.34
C ASP A 446 24.65 14.08 1.00
N LYS A 447 23.56 13.91 1.76
CA LYS A 447 23.53 13.28 3.10
C LYS A 447 22.67 12.02 3.21
N ARG A 448 22.00 11.58 2.14
CA ARG A 448 21.12 10.39 2.14
C ARG A 448 21.77 9.11 2.66
N ASP A 449 23.07 8.93 2.47
CA ASP A 449 23.84 7.80 3.02
C ASP A 449 23.80 7.70 4.56
N SER A 450 23.30 8.71 5.27
CA SER A 450 23.09 8.61 6.72
C SER A 450 21.83 7.84 7.12
N VAL A 451 20.85 7.70 6.22
CA VAL A 451 19.49 7.24 6.52
C VAL A 451 18.98 6.12 5.58
N ARG A 452 19.66 5.85 4.47
CA ARG A 452 19.16 4.95 3.41
C ARG A 452 19.58 3.47 3.45
N TYR A 453 20.14 2.98 4.55
CA TYR A 453 20.64 1.60 4.62
C TYR A 453 19.73 0.76 5.51
N ALA A 454 19.68 -0.56 5.31
CA ALA A 454 18.78 -1.49 6.02
C ALA A 454 18.69 -1.27 7.55
N LYS A 455 19.81 -0.92 8.20
CA LYS A 455 19.88 -0.62 9.64
C LYS A 455 19.12 0.63 10.11
N ASN A 456 18.68 1.46 9.16
CA ASN A 456 17.98 2.71 9.36
C ASN A 456 16.43 2.51 9.30
N HIS A 457 15.97 1.28 9.08
CA HIS A 457 14.55 0.95 8.91
C HIS A 457 14.07 -0.07 9.96
N SER A 458 12.77 -0.12 10.21
CA SER A 458 12.14 -1.02 11.20
C SER A 458 12.05 -2.47 10.69
N MET A 459 13.19 -3.13 10.54
CA MET A 459 13.32 -4.45 9.92
C MET A 459 14.21 -5.41 10.72
N ILE A 460 14.51 -6.59 10.16
CA ILE A 460 15.42 -7.56 10.79
C ILE A 460 16.78 -7.55 10.06
N LEU A 461 17.87 -7.44 10.79
CA LEU A 461 19.22 -7.62 10.23
C LEU A 461 19.77 -9.02 10.51
N VAL A 462 20.58 -9.53 9.59
CA VAL A 462 21.36 -10.78 9.72
C VAL A 462 22.83 -10.40 9.83
N ASP A 463 23.45 -10.72 10.96
CA ASP A 463 24.84 -10.36 11.27
C ASP A 463 25.15 -8.87 11.07
N GLY A 464 24.15 -8.01 11.31
CA GLY A 464 24.22 -6.55 11.15
C GLY A 464 23.97 -6.03 9.73
N GLU A 465 23.59 -6.91 8.79
CA GLU A 465 23.35 -6.56 7.38
C GLU A 465 21.91 -6.89 6.96
N GLY A 466 21.38 -6.11 6.00
CA GLY A 466 20.10 -6.39 5.34
C GLY A 466 20.27 -6.61 3.84
N PRO A 467 19.25 -6.34 3.01
CA PRO A 467 19.40 -6.22 1.56
C PRO A 467 20.44 -5.15 1.19
N PRO A 468 21.16 -5.31 0.06
CA PRO A 468 22.09 -4.30 -0.41
C PRO A 468 21.33 -3.06 -0.89
N ALA A 469 21.77 -1.87 -0.50
CA ALA A 469 21.23 -0.62 -1.03
C ALA A 469 21.57 -0.46 -2.52
N ALA A 470 20.66 0.16 -3.28
CA ALA A 470 20.92 0.51 -4.65
C ALA A 470 22.12 1.46 -4.79
N THR A 471 22.81 1.39 -5.92
CA THR A 471 23.91 2.31 -6.27
C THR A 471 23.47 3.23 -7.40
N LEU A 472 24.27 4.27 -7.67
CA LEU A 472 24.08 5.12 -8.85
C LEU A 472 23.91 4.29 -10.14
N THR A 473 24.61 3.16 -10.27
CA THR A 473 24.63 2.35 -11.50
C THR A 473 23.78 1.09 -11.48
N THR A 474 23.21 0.71 -10.33
CA THR A 474 22.56 -0.59 -10.15
C THR A 474 21.34 -0.48 -9.22
N ALA A 475 20.20 -1.05 -9.64
CA ALA A 475 19.05 -1.32 -8.77
C ALA A 475 19.30 -2.56 -7.89
N GLU A 476 20.46 -2.58 -7.21
CA GLU A 476 20.76 -3.58 -6.19
C GLU A 476 19.69 -3.55 -5.11
N GLY A 477 19.32 -4.71 -4.59
CA GLY A 477 18.22 -4.86 -3.64
C GLY A 477 17.73 -6.29 -3.60
N THR A 478 16.63 -6.50 -2.91
CA THR A 478 15.90 -7.77 -2.83
C THR A 478 14.42 -7.44 -2.95
N ASP A 479 13.65 -8.24 -3.69
CA ASP A 479 12.19 -8.06 -3.70
C ASP A 479 11.59 -8.55 -2.37
N ALA A 480 10.58 -7.85 -1.88
CA ALA A 480 9.64 -8.34 -0.88
C ALA A 480 8.25 -8.45 -1.51
N TYR A 481 7.42 -9.36 -1.02
CA TYR A 481 6.11 -9.62 -1.60
C TYR A 481 5.04 -9.63 -0.52
N LEU A 482 3.89 -9.01 -0.80
CA LEU A 482 2.69 -9.28 -0.01
C LEU A 482 2.21 -10.70 -0.32
N GLY A 483 2.18 -11.54 0.71
CA GLY A 483 1.64 -12.89 0.65
C GLY A 483 0.14 -12.88 0.89
N GLU A 484 -0.30 -13.61 1.91
CA GLU A 484 -1.71 -13.66 2.31
C GLU A 484 -2.11 -12.36 3.04
N TYR A 485 -3.30 -11.85 2.73
CA TYR A 485 -3.89 -10.69 3.39
C TYR A 485 -5.43 -10.76 3.36
N PHE A 486 -6.08 -10.12 4.34
CA PHE A 486 -7.52 -9.92 4.39
C PHE A 486 -7.88 -8.77 5.35
N ASP A 487 -9.07 -8.19 5.22
CA ASP A 487 -9.62 -7.19 6.14
C ASP A 487 -11.05 -7.54 6.58
N THR A 488 -11.37 -7.29 7.84
CA THR A 488 -12.71 -7.52 8.43
C THR A 488 -13.09 -6.36 9.35
N ASP A 489 -14.30 -6.34 9.93
CA ASP A 489 -14.75 -5.18 10.70
C ASP A 489 -13.90 -4.87 11.96
N GLY A 490 -13.13 -5.85 12.45
CA GLY A 490 -12.30 -5.68 13.66
C GLY A 490 -10.96 -6.41 13.62
N LEU A 491 -10.59 -7.01 12.50
CA LEU A 491 -9.39 -7.83 12.37
C LEU A 491 -8.86 -7.82 10.93
N ASP A 492 -7.71 -7.20 10.73
CA ASP A 492 -7.03 -7.20 9.44
C ASP A 492 -5.70 -7.93 9.54
N TYR A 493 -5.23 -8.44 8.40
CA TYR A 493 -4.03 -9.23 8.31
C TYR A 493 -3.31 -9.00 6.99
N ALA A 494 -1.99 -8.96 7.04
CA ALA A 494 -1.14 -9.17 5.87
C ALA A 494 0.16 -9.85 6.28
N CYS A 495 0.76 -10.59 5.36
CA CYS A 495 2.15 -11.00 5.47
C CYS A 495 3.03 -10.44 4.36
N GLU A 496 4.25 -10.09 4.73
CA GLU A 496 5.35 -9.79 3.85
C GLU A 496 6.31 -10.98 3.82
N ILE A 497 6.89 -11.26 2.64
CA ILE A 497 7.84 -12.35 2.43
C ILE A 497 9.03 -11.83 1.62
N THR A 498 10.24 -12.06 2.14
CA THR A 498 11.50 -11.73 1.45
C THR A 498 12.62 -12.67 1.85
N SER A 499 13.75 -12.59 1.15
CA SER A 499 14.93 -13.41 1.44
C SER A 499 16.22 -12.64 1.17
N TYR A 500 17.03 -12.41 2.19
CA TYR A 500 18.36 -11.80 2.07
C TYR A 500 19.35 -12.47 3.02
N GLN A 501 20.66 -12.29 2.74
CA GLN A 501 21.73 -12.91 3.53
C GLN A 501 21.57 -14.45 3.71
N ASN A 502 21.04 -15.14 2.70
CA ASN A 502 20.70 -16.57 2.73
C ASN A 502 19.74 -16.97 3.88
N THR A 503 18.88 -16.04 4.28
CA THR A 503 17.84 -16.24 5.28
C THR A 503 16.50 -15.87 4.64
N ASP A 504 15.48 -16.68 4.89
CA ASP A 504 14.10 -16.43 4.47
C ASP A 504 13.34 -15.77 5.61
N PHE A 505 12.51 -14.78 5.28
CA PHE A 505 11.72 -14.00 6.22
C PHE A 505 10.24 -14.05 5.84
N MET A 506 9.38 -14.17 6.84
CA MET A 506 7.96 -13.89 6.70
C MET A 506 7.50 -13.05 7.89
N ARG A 507 7.14 -11.79 7.63
CA ARG A 507 6.57 -10.87 8.61
C ARG A 507 5.06 -10.89 8.52
N GLN A 508 4.40 -11.29 9.59
CA GLN A 508 2.95 -11.36 9.69
C GLN A 508 2.47 -10.23 10.60
N VAL A 509 1.60 -9.35 10.09
CA VAL A 509 1.00 -8.26 10.86
C VAL A 509 -0.49 -8.52 11.00
N THR A 510 -0.98 -8.43 12.23
CA THR A 510 -2.42 -8.44 12.53
C THR A 510 -2.81 -7.11 13.16
N PHE A 511 -3.83 -6.45 12.62
CA PHE A 511 -4.41 -5.23 13.17
C PHE A 511 -5.72 -5.57 13.89
N ILE A 512 -5.75 -5.37 15.20
CA ILE A 512 -6.81 -5.88 16.07
C ILE A 512 -7.62 -4.73 16.63
N ASN A 513 -8.96 -4.85 16.59
CA ASN A 513 -9.91 -3.87 17.10
C ASN A 513 -9.71 -2.46 16.51
N ASN A 514 -9.13 -2.37 15.31
CA ASN A 514 -8.76 -1.09 14.69
C ASN A 514 -7.89 -0.22 15.63
N SER A 515 -7.12 -0.82 16.53
CA SER A 515 -6.51 -0.13 17.68
C SER A 515 -5.02 -0.40 17.86
N TYR A 516 -4.52 -1.61 17.61
CA TYR A 516 -3.12 -1.97 17.82
C TYR A 516 -2.71 -3.16 16.97
N PHE A 517 -1.41 -3.43 16.93
CA PHE A 517 -0.84 -4.44 16.06
C PHE A 517 -0.14 -5.55 16.83
N THR A 518 -0.18 -6.75 16.28
CA THR A 518 0.76 -7.82 16.61
C THR A 518 1.63 -8.14 15.40
N ILE A 519 2.92 -8.36 15.62
CA ILE A 519 3.86 -8.81 14.59
C ILE A 519 4.38 -10.19 14.95
N THR A 520 4.41 -11.10 13.98
CA THR A 520 5.15 -12.36 14.04
C THR A 520 6.15 -12.42 12.89
N ASP A 521 7.43 -12.52 13.20
CA ASP A 521 8.47 -12.67 12.20
C ASP A 521 9.06 -14.08 12.24
N TRP A 522 8.85 -14.85 11.17
CA TRP A 522 9.49 -16.14 10.96
C TRP A 522 10.82 -15.93 10.25
N VAL A 523 11.90 -16.42 10.85
CA VAL A 523 13.27 -16.26 10.33
C VAL A 523 13.89 -17.64 10.13
N GLY A 524 14.12 -18.03 8.88
CA GLY A 524 14.62 -19.35 8.50
C GLY A 524 16.01 -19.29 7.86
N SER A 525 16.99 -19.99 8.45
CA SER A 525 18.32 -20.20 7.83
C SER A 525 18.86 -21.60 8.12
N SER A 526 19.83 -22.00 7.32
CA SER A 526 20.58 -23.27 7.50
C SER A 526 21.85 -23.11 8.33
N SER A 527 22.18 -21.88 8.73
CA SER A 527 23.37 -21.53 9.53
C SER A 527 23.01 -20.62 10.68
N THR A 528 23.82 -20.67 11.75
CA THR A 528 23.65 -19.78 12.90
C THR A 528 24.02 -18.35 12.52
N HIS A 529 23.13 -17.41 12.83
CA HIS A 529 23.33 -15.98 12.68
C HIS A 529 22.96 -15.23 13.95
N GLU A 530 23.45 -14.00 14.07
CA GLU A 530 22.84 -13.00 14.94
C GLU A 530 21.71 -12.30 14.16
N TYR A 531 20.49 -12.37 14.69
CA TYR A 531 19.34 -11.64 14.18
C TYR A 531 19.05 -10.43 15.06
N SER A 532 18.96 -9.24 14.47
CA SER A 532 18.59 -8.00 15.17
C SER A 532 17.24 -7.49 14.66
N TRP A 533 16.21 -7.57 15.50
CA TRP A 533 14.89 -6.97 15.27
C TRP A 533 14.93 -5.50 15.66
N LEU A 534 14.66 -4.60 14.71
CA LEU A 534 14.75 -3.14 14.88
C LEU A 534 13.37 -2.49 14.86
N LEU A 535 13.21 -1.48 15.72
CA LEU A 535 12.10 -0.53 15.64
C LEU A 535 12.63 0.89 15.80
N HIS A 536 12.40 1.69 14.78
CA HIS A 536 12.69 3.12 14.74
C HIS A 536 11.44 3.88 15.22
N GLY A 537 11.52 4.44 16.42
CA GLY A 537 10.41 5.16 17.04
C GLY A 537 10.66 6.66 17.14
N ASN A 538 9.59 7.44 17.13
CA ASN A 538 9.62 8.90 17.27
C ASN A 538 9.88 9.33 18.72
N GLY A 539 11.12 9.11 19.19
CA GLY A 539 11.50 9.46 20.55
C GLY A 539 12.99 9.28 20.81
N GLY A 540 13.48 9.96 21.86
CA GLY A 540 14.89 9.94 22.21
C GLY A 540 15.76 10.79 21.27
N GLY A 541 17.08 10.64 21.36
CA GLY A 541 18.03 11.45 20.60
C GLY A 541 17.78 12.96 20.70
N THR A 542 17.61 13.62 19.55
CA THR A 542 17.31 15.06 19.40
C THR A 542 15.86 15.35 19.03
N THR A 543 14.98 14.34 18.94
CA THR A 543 13.56 14.51 18.58
C THR A 543 12.79 15.46 19.50
N GLY A 544 13.22 15.58 20.77
CA GLY A 544 12.46 16.26 21.82
C GLY A 544 11.32 15.41 22.41
N ASN A 545 11.07 14.23 21.85
CA ASN A 545 10.04 13.27 22.27
C ASN A 545 10.58 12.26 23.29
N GLY A 546 9.69 11.65 24.06
CA GLY A 546 10.02 10.73 25.14
C GLY A 546 10.42 9.34 24.65
N PHE A 547 11.41 8.74 25.30
CA PHE A 547 11.79 7.34 25.11
C PHE A 547 12.07 6.68 26.47
N SER A 548 11.66 5.42 26.63
CA SER A 548 12.06 4.60 27.77
C SER A 548 12.22 3.14 27.39
N MET A 549 13.18 2.46 28.02
CA MET A 549 13.41 1.03 27.89
C MET A 549 12.89 0.30 29.12
N GLY A 550 12.07 -0.72 28.91
CA GLY A 550 11.59 -1.66 29.91
C GLY A 550 12.30 -3.02 29.83
N THR A 551 11.85 -3.97 30.63
CA THR A 551 12.42 -5.33 30.64
C THR A 551 12.04 -6.15 29.41
N ASN A 552 10.84 -5.91 28.87
CA ASN A 552 10.26 -6.70 27.79
C ASN A 552 10.05 -5.89 26.50
N GLY A 553 10.57 -4.67 26.43
CA GLY A 553 10.43 -3.79 25.27
C GLY A 553 10.60 -2.33 25.64
N SER A 554 10.02 -1.41 24.89
CA SER A 554 10.23 0.03 25.01
C SER A 554 8.93 0.84 24.92
N ALA A 555 9.02 2.14 25.15
CA ALA A 555 7.92 3.07 24.96
C ALA A 555 8.42 4.38 24.34
N TYR A 556 7.77 4.80 23.25
CA TYR A 556 8.00 6.06 22.55
C TYR A 556 6.82 6.98 22.80
N THR A 557 7.05 8.22 23.25
CA THR A 557 5.99 9.16 23.64
C THR A 557 6.12 10.47 22.89
N VAL A 558 5.11 10.79 22.08
CA VAL A 558 4.96 12.05 21.37
C VAL A 558 3.75 12.76 21.98
N ASN A 559 3.94 13.98 22.47
CA ASN A 559 2.93 14.73 23.21
C ASN A 559 2.27 13.89 24.34
N ASN A 560 1.01 13.51 24.19
CA ASN A 560 0.22 12.72 25.14
C ASN A 560 -0.13 11.31 24.63
N VAL A 561 0.56 10.84 23.59
CA VAL A 561 0.38 9.51 22.99
C VAL A 561 1.67 8.72 23.15
N THR A 562 1.53 7.46 23.54
CA THR A 562 2.64 6.52 23.75
C THR A 562 2.44 5.30 22.87
N LEU A 563 3.45 4.94 22.08
CA LEU A 563 3.57 3.62 21.47
C LEU A 563 4.31 2.69 22.45
N HIS A 564 3.56 1.75 23.02
CA HIS A 564 4.13 0.68 23.84
C HIS A 564 4.55 -0.48 22.94
N VAL A 565 5.80 -0.92 23.11
CA VAL A 565 6.42 -1.97 22.32
C VAL A 565 6.80 -3.09 23.27
N PHE A 566 6.30 -4.30 23.04
CA PHE A 566 6.67 -5.48 23.82
C PHE A 566 7.08 -6.61 22.89
N GLY A 567 8.29 -7.14 23.08
CA GLY A 567 8.85 -8.20 22.26
C GLY A 567 9.09 -9.49 23.03
N ASN A 568 8.99 -10.62 22.34
CA ASN A 568 9.44 -11.94 22.79
C ASN A 568 9.96 -12.75 21.58
N SER A 569 10.60 -13.89 21.83
CA SER A 569 11.13 -14.75 20.77
C SER A 569 11.23 -16.21 21.18
N SER A 570 11.37 -17.11 20.20
CA SER A 570 11.53 -18.55 20.44
C SER A 570 12.86 -18.92 21.12
N TYR A 571 13.83 -18.02 21.10
CA TYR A 571 15.11 -18.12 21.83
C TYR A 571 15.25 -16.95 22.81
N PRO A 572 16.15 -17.04 23.82
CA PRO A 572 16.42 -15.90 24.70
C PRO A 572 16.89 -14.68 23.90
N MET A 573 16.13 -13.59 23.97
CA MET A 573 16.44 -12.31 23.33
C MET A 573 17.06 -11.33 24.32
N THR A 574 18.07 -10.60 23.88
CA THR A 574 18.58 -9.42 24.58
C THR A 574 17.96 -8.17 23.99
N LEU A 575 17.46 -7.27 24.85
CA LEU A 575 16.91 -5.98 24.44
C LEU A 575 17.85 -4.84 24.84
N ASP A 576 18.15 -3.97 23.89
CA ASP A 576 18.87 -2.71 24.11
C ASP A 576 18.39 -1.61 23.15
N SER A 577 19.03 -0.44 23.22
CA SER A 577 18.76 0.68 22.34
C SER A 577 20.03 1.41 21.95
N TYR A 578 19.99 2.06 20.78
CA TYR A 578 21.05 2.94 20.30
C TYR A 578 20.43 4.12 19.55
N ASP A 579 21.24 5.13 19.25
CA ASP A 579 20.80 6.32 18.52
C ASP A 579 21.17 6.20 17.03
N ASP A 580 20.28 6.63 16.14
CA ASP A 580 20.50 6.69 14.69
C ASP A 580 19.98 8.00 14.08
N TYR A 581 20.35 8.28 12.84
CA TYR A 581 19.95 9.51 12.14
C TYR A 581 18.54 9.40 11.55
N HIS A 582 17.86 10.55 11.44
CA HIS A 582 16.65 10.74 10.63
C HIS A 582 16.60 12.15 10.06
N ASP A 583 15.69 12.36 9.11
CA ASP A 583 15.22 13.67 8.68
C ASP A 583 14.42 14.40 9.77
N ASP A 584 14.65 15.72 9.93
CA ASP A 584 13.88 16.57 10.85
C ASP A 584 12.81 17.43 10.18
N GLY A 585 12.61 17.24 8.86
CA GLY A 585 11.75 18.05 8.00
C GLY A 585 12.43 19.31 7.47
N THR A 586 13.71 19.53 7.77
CA THR A 586 14.51 20.65 7.24
C THR A 586 15.60 20.11 6.32
N TYR A 587 15.52 20.54 5.04
CA TYR A 587 16.50 20.13 4.03
C TYR A 587 17.95 20.33 4.50
N ASP A 588 18.76 19.28 4.34
CA ASP A 588 20.18 19.21 4.70
C ASP A 588 20.48 19.25 6.22
N VAL A 589 19.48 19.11 7.08
CA VAL A 589 19.64 19.08 8.54
C VAL A 589 19.37 17.67 9.08
N PRO A 590 20.41 16.93 9.55
CA PRO A 590 20.21 15.65 10.20
C PRO A 590 19.75 15.83 11.65
N ALA A 591 18.83 14.99 12.10
CA ALA A 591 18.50 14.78 13.50
C ALA A 591 18.78 13.34 13.93
N ILE A 592 18.59 13.05 15.22
CA ILE A 592 18.86 11.75 15.84
C ILE A 592 17.63 11.27 16.61
N HIS A 593 17.26 10.01 16.47
CA HIS A 593 16.24 9.34 17.29
C HIS A 593 16.82 8.08 17.93
N THR A 594 16.07 7.44 18.83
CA THR A 594 16.51 6.22 19.51
C THR A 594 15.82 4.98 18.94
N VAL A 595 16.61 3.97 18.57
CA VAL A 595 16.17 2.68 18.01
C VAL A 595 16.08 1.63 19.11
N THR A 596 14.99 0.86 19.13
CA THR A 596 14.86 -0.34 19.96
C THR A 596 15.41 -1.53 19.21
N ARG A 597 16.24 -2.35 19.86
CA ARG A 597 16.84 -3.53 19.24
C ARG A 597 16.69 -4.77 20.11
N GLY A 598 16.13 -5.83 19.51
CA GLY A 598 16.08 -7.18 20.06
C GLY A 598 17.02 -8.11 19.33
N GLN A 599 17.94 -8.78 20.03
CA GLN A 599 18.93 -9.66 19.40
C GLN A 599 18.80 -11.12 19.85
N VAL A 600 18.89 -12.03 18.88
CA VAL A 600 18.85 -13.49 19.06
C VAL A 600 19.99 -14.14 18.26
N ASN A 601 20.61 -15.18 18.82
CA ASN A 601 21.58 -16.01 18.09
C ASN A 601 20.99 -17.42 17.87
N ALA A 602 20.68 -17.77 16.62
CA ALA A 602 20.05 -19.04 16.27
C ALA A 602 20.26 -19.40 14.79
N ASP A 603 19.99 -20.66 14.41
CA ASP A 603 19.90 -21.07 13.00
C ASP A 603 18.59 -20.58 12.36
N SER A 604 17.52 -20.55 13.16
CA SER A 604 16.21 -20.04 12.80
C SER A 604 15.55 -19.56 14.08
N THR A 605 14.74 -18.51 14.00
CA THR A 605 14.05 -17.95 15.17
C THR A 605 12.68 -17.42 14.77
N ILE A 606 11.85 -17.17 15.77
CA ILE A 606 10.60 -16.46 15.60
C ILE A 606 10.63 -15.28 16.55
N PHE A 607 10.34 -14.08 16.06
CA PHE A 607 10.06 -12.91 16.91
C PHE A 607 8.55 -12.68 16.99
N ALA A 608 8.09 -12.22 18.15
CA ALA A 608 6.72 -11.82 18.36
C ALA A 608 6.70 -10.45 19.05
N ALA A 609 5.87 -9.53 18.56
CA ALA A 609 5.74 -8.20 19.15
C ALA A 609 4.29 -7.75 19.30
N PHE A 610 4.02 -6.95 20.33
CA PHE A 610 2.85 -6.07 20.44
C PHE A 610 3.29 -4.62 20.20
N LEU A 611 2.53 -3.90 19.38
CA LEU A 611 2.71 -2.47 19.09
C LEU A 611 1.40 -1.77 19.42
N ILE A 612 1.35 -1.12 20.58
CA ILE A 612 0.11 -0.61 21.19
C ILE A 612 0.18 0.92 21.30
N PRO A 613 -0.40 1.67 20.36
CA PRO A 613 -0.59 3.10 20.53
C PRO A 613 -1.71 3.37 21.54
N ALA A 614 -1.45 4.25 22.51
CA ALA A 614 -2.42 4.61 23.53
C ALA A 614 -2.16 6.03 24.04
N GLU A 615 -3.19 6.70 24.54
CA GLU A 615 -2.98 7.90 25.36
C GLU A 615 -2.07 7.56 26.55
N SER A 616 -1.08 8.41 26.85
CA SER A 616 -0.11 8.18 27.93
C SER A 616 -0.71 8.08 29.34
N THR A 617 -2.02 8.36 29.48
CA THR A 617 -2.77 8.18 30.73
C THR A 617 -3.30 6.76 30.93
N LYS A 618 -3.33 5.94 29.87
CA LYS A 618 -3.76 4.55 29.92
C LYS A 618 -2.62 3.68 30.45
N ASP A 619 -2.92 2.88 31.47
CA ASP A 619 -1.99 1.87 31.97
C ASP A 619 -2.01 0.65 31.04
N VAL A 620 -0.87 0.36 30.42
CA VAL A 620 -0.65 -0.85 29.60
C VAL A 620 0.28 -1.80 30.36
N THR A 621 -0.19 -3.00 30.66
CA THR A 621 0.60 -4.03 31.35
C THR A 621 0.85 -5.20 30.43
N TYR A 622 2.11 -5.66 30.36
CA TYR A 622 2.50 -6.83 29.55
C TYR A 622 3.08 -7.94 30.41
N THR A 623 2.72 -9.19 30.10
CA THR A 623 3.28 -10.40 30.71
C THR A 623 3.76 -11.36 29.62
N SER A 624 5.05 -11.71 29.63
CA SER A 624 5.60 -12.70 28.71
C SER A 624 5.17 -14.11 29.08
N ILE A 625 4.97 -14.94 28.06
CA ILE A 625 4.65 -16.36 28.18
C ILE A 625 5.80 -17.15 27.56
N ASN A 626 6.37 -18.07 28.33
CA ASN A 626 7.42 -18.98 27.88
C ASN A 626 7.03 -20.40 28.29
N LEU A 627 6.73 -21.24 27.31
CA LEU A 627 6.25 -22.61 27.50
C LEU A 627 7.30 -23.59 26.94
N THR A 628 7.05 -24.90 27.08
CA THR A 628 8.00 -25.92 26.59
C THR A 628 8.01 -26.04 25.08
N SER A 629 6.85 -25.90 24.43
CA SER A 629 6.65 -26.02 22.99
C SER A 629 6.09 -24.74 22.35
N GLY A 630 6.17 -23.60 23.05
CA GLY A 630 5.67 -22.33 22.53
C GLY A 630 6.04 -21.13 23.41
N PHE A 631 5.75 -19.94 22.93
CA PHE A 631 6.02 -18.68 23.63
C PHE A 631 5.05 -17.60 23.16
N GLY A 632 5.06 -16.45 23.82
CA GLY A 632 4.23 -15.32 23.41
C GLY A 632 4.13 -14.29 24.51
N GLY A 633 2.97 -13.64 24.61
CA GLY A 633 2.67 -12.72 25.68
C GLY A 633 1.22 -12.33 25.75
N THR A 634 0.88 -11.66 26.85
CA THR A 634 -0.43 -11.04 27.08
C THR A 634 -0.25 -9.58 27.38
N PHE A 635 -1.23 -8.76 27.01
CA PHE A 635 -1.34 -7.41 27.55
C PHE A 635 -2.75 -7.10 28.05
N GLU A 636 -2.82 -6.15 28.97
CA GLU A 636 -4.06 -5.53 29.46
C GLU A 636 -3.99 -4.02 29.26
N MET A 637 -5.06 -3.44 28.71
CA MET A 637 -5.27 -2.00 28.60
C MET A 637 -6.74 -1.68 28.92
N GLY A 638 -7.00 -1.17 30.13
CA GLY A 638 -8.37 -0.97 30.61
C GLY A 638 -9.12 -2.30 30.79
N SER A 639 -10.25 -2.48 30.09
CA SER A 639 -10.99 -3.76 30.06
C SER A 639 -10.48 -4.73 29.01
N GLU A 640 -9.67 -4.25 28.06
CA GLU A 640 -9.17 -5.07 26.97
C GLU A 640 -8.04 -5.97 27.45
N LYS A 641 -8.15 -7.23 27.06
CA LYS A 641 -7.19 -8.30 27.28
C LYS A 641 -6.87 -8.91 25.94
N THR A 642 -5.59 -9.13 25.69
CA THR A 642 -5.14 -9.77 24.46
C THR A 642 -4.03 -10.77 24.76
N ILE A 643 -4.04 -11.88 24.04
CA ILE A 643 -2.96 -12.86 24.01
C ILE A 643 -2.48 -13.05 22.58
N HIS A 644 -1.16 -13.11 22.42
CA HIS A 644 -0.47 -13.47 21.19
C HIS A 644 0.42 -14.66 21.55
N LEU A 645 0.18 -15.81 20.93
CA LEU A 645 0.79 -17.07 21.29
C LEU A 645 1.27 -17.81 20.05
N LEU A 646 2.48 -18.37 20.14
CA LEU A 646 3.15 -19.07 19.08
C LEU A 646 3.53 -20.46 19.55
N ASN A 647 3.35 -21.43 18.67
CA ASN A 647 3.64 -22.82 18.90
C ASN A 647 4.59 -23.31 17.81
N TYR A 648 5.65 -24.00 18.20
CA TYR A 648 6.67 -24.50 17.27
C TYR A 648 6.67 -26.03 17.18
N GLU A 649 5.66 -26.70 17.74
CA GLU A 649 5.44 -28.14 17.61
C GLU A 649 3.98 -28.46 17.23
N GLU A 650 3.73 -29.57 16.53
CA GLU A 650 2.38 -30.00 16.12
C GLU A 650 1.42 -30.37 17.28
N GLY A 651 1.88 -30.28 18.54
CA GLY A 651 1.11 -30.64 19.73
C GLY A 651 0.14 -29.54 20.19
N LEU A 652 -0.86 -29.93 21.00
CA LEU A 652 -1.75 -28.98 21.66
C LEU A 652 -0.98 -28.19 22.73
N LEU A 653 -0.77 -26.89 22.50
CA LEU A 653 -0.21 -25.96 23.46
C LEU A 653 -1.31 -25.43 24.38
N MET A 654 -1.14 -25.55 25.69
CA MET A 654 -2.11 -25.11 26.69
C MET A 654 -1.54 -23.98 27.56
N THR A 655 -2.32 -22.94 27.82
CA THR A 655 -1.93 -21.86 28.75
C THR A 655 -3.15 -21.22 29.43
N ASP A 656 -2.91 -20.48 30.52
CA ASP A 656 -3.91 -19.58 31.13
C ASP A 656 -3.94 -18.25 30.37
N TYR A 657 -5.14 -17.75 30.13
CA TYR A 657 -5.43 -16.46 29.52
C TYR A 657 -6.40 -15.66 30.40
N PHE A 658 -5.85 -14.96 31.38
CA PHE A 658 -6.60 -14.19 32.39
C PHE A 658 -7.70 -15.02 33.06
N GLY A 659 -7.34 -16.22 33.52
CA GLY A 659 -8.25 -17.16 34.19
C GLY A 659 -9.07 -18.06 33.25
N ILE A 660 -8.92 -17.91 31.93
CA ILE A 660 -9.52 -18.81 30.94
C ILE A 660 -8.42 -19.74 30.41
N GLN A 661 -8.63 -21.05 30.55
CA GLN A 661 -7.73 -22.02 29.95
C GLN A 661 -7.91 -22.00 28.44
N ILE A 662 -6.84 -21.83 27.68
CA ILE A 662 -6.87 -21.96 26.22
C ILE A 662 -5.97 -23.10 25.76
N GLY A 663 -6.29 -23.65 24.60
CA GLY A 663 -5.51 -24.68 23.92
C GLY A 663 -5.53 -24.49 22.41
N PHE A 664 -4.40 -24.57 21.72
CA PHE A 664 -4.36 -24.55 20.26
C PHE A 664 -3.20 -25.38 19.73
N ASN A 665 -3.30 -25.86 18.49
CA ASN A 665 -2.30 -26.74 17.88
C ASN A 665 -1.80 -26.25 16.51
N GLY A 666 -2.11 -25.01 16.14
CA GLY A 666 -1.48 -24.36 14.97
C GLY A 666 -0.30 -23.50 15.36
N ASP A 667 0.09 -22.57 14.49
CA ASP A 667 1.37 -21.87 14.59
C ASP A 667 1.26 -20.54 15.33
N VAL A 668 0.29 -19.70 14.96
CA VAL A 668 0.02 -18.38 15.56
C VAL A 668 -1.42 -18.34 16.05
N LEU A 669 -1.63 -17.74 17.21
CA LEU A 669 -2.94 -17.45 17.78
C LEU A 669 -2.95 -16.05 18.40
N ASN A 670 -3.81 -15.17 17.90
CA ASN A 670 -4.17 -13.91 18.56
C ASN A 670 -5.62 -13.97 19.03
N ILE A 671 -5.87 -13.58 20.29
CA ILE A 671 -7.22 -13.44 20.81
C ILE A 671 -7.33 -12.13 21.58
N ALA A 672 -8.34 -11.32 21.27
CA ALA A 672 -8.70 -10.13 22.04
C ALA A 672 -10.10 -10.27 22.66
N ARG A 673 -10.29 -9.75 23.88
CA ARG A 673 -11.59 -9.75 24.58
C ARG A 673 -11.71 -8.60 25.57
N GLU A 674 -12.96 -8.19 25.82
CA GLU A 674 -13.34 -7.30 26.93
C GLU A 674 -14.23 -8.00 27.96
N SER A 675 -14.79 -9.15 27.60
CA SER A 675 -15.62 -10.01 28.44
C SER A 675 -15.09 -11.44 28.43
N ASP A 676 -15.85 -12.41 28.95
CA ASP A 676 -15.47 -13.82 28.82
C ASP A 676 -15.69 -14.38 27.41
N LEU A 677 -16.53 -13.75 26.59
CA LEU A 677 -16.63 -14.08 25.16
C LEU A 677 -15.43 -13.48 24.41
N PRO A 678 -14.68 -14.26 23.60
CA PRO A 678 -13.67 -13.71 22.72
C PRO A 678 -14.31 -12.78 21.68
N ARG A 679 -13.63 -11.68 21.35
CA ARG A 679 -14.07 -10.71 20.33
C ARG A 679 -13.36 -10.96 19.01
N ASN A 680 -12.03 -10.97 19.01
CA ASN A 680 -11.25 -11.29 17.81
C ASN A 680 -10.48 -12.58 18.04
N ILE A 681 -10.43 -13.41 17.00
CA ILE A 681 -9.62 -14.62 16.95
C ILE A 681 -8.91 -14.61 15.60
N PHE A 682 -7.59 -14.58 15.62
CA PHE A 682 -6.76 -14.86 14.46
C PHE A 682 -5.96 -16.12 14.74
N MET A 683 -5.90 -17.03 13.77
CA MET A 683 -5.08 -18.22 13.88
C MET A 683 -4.57 -18.72 12.54
N THR A 684 -3.39 -19.34 12.57
CA THR A 684 -2.78 -19.97 11.40
C THR A 684 -2.52 -21.45 11.65
N ASN A 685 -2.67 -22.27 10.61
CA ASN A 685 -2.40 -23.71 10.61
C ASN A 685 -3.04 -24.48 11.78
N THR A 686 -4.23 -24.05 12.24
CA THR A 686 -4.87 -24.58 13.45
C THR A 686 -5.98 -25.58 13.11
N GLN A 687 -5.93 -26.77 13.70
CA GLN A 687 -7.03 -27.75 13.57
C GLN A 687 -8.06 -27.64 14.68
N ASN A 688 -7.64 -27.27 15.88
CA ASN A 688 -8.50 -27.22 17.04
C ASN A 688 -8.06 -26.10 17.96
N PHE A 689 -9.00 -25.20 18.24
CA PHE A 689 -8.86 -24.14 19.21
C PHE A 689 -9.85 -24.37 20.36
N VAL A 690 -9.30 -24.52 21.56
CA VAL A 690 -10.01 -24.73 22.82
C VAL A 690 -10.03 -23.42 23.61
N TYR A 691 -11.21 -23.04 24.07
CA TYR A 691 -11.44 -21.85 24.88
C TYR A 691 -12.29 -22.21 26.11
N GLY A 692 -11.71 -22.11 27.30
CA GLY A 692 -12.31 -22.60 28.54
C GLY A 692 -12.46 -24.12 28.51
N ASP A 693 -13.71 -24.59 28.53
CA ASP A 693 -14.09 -26.00 28.44
C ASP A 693 -14.66 -26.39 27.06
N LYS A 694 -14.63 -25.49 26.07
CA LYS A 694 -15.19 -25.69 24.74
C LYS A 694 -14.09 -25.86 23.69
N SER A 695 -14.29 -26.75 22.72
CA SER A 695 -13.63 -26.66 21.42
C SER A 695 -14.39 -25.58 20.65
N LEU A 696 -13.82 -24.37 20.64
CA LEU A 696 -14.48 -23.19 20.10
C LEU A 696 -14.47 -23.21 18.57
N ILE A 697 -13.35 -23.66 17.99
CA ILE A 697 -13.21 -23.85 16.55
C ILE A 697 -12.50 -25.16 16.29
N ALA A 698 -13.03 -25.97 15.38
CA ALA A 698 -12.41 -27.20 14.93
C ALA A 698 -12.53 -27.38 13.41
N THR A 699 -11.52 -28.01 12.80
CA THR A 699 -11.46 -28.30 11.37
C THR A 699 -10.67 -29.59 11.14
N GLN A 700 -10.91 -30.27 10.02
CA GLN A 700 -10.12 -31.46 9.65
C GLN A 700 -8.87 -31.07 8.85
N GLU A 701 -8.83 -29.83 8.37
CA GLU A 701 -7.77 -29.23 7.57
C GLU A 701 -6.67 -28.67 8.48
N VAL A 702 -5.40 -28.89 8.15
CA VAL A 702 -4.25 -28.51 9.00
C VAL A 702 -3.69 -27.14 8.61
N ALA A 703 -4.00 -26.62 7.42
CA ALA A 703 -3.27 -25.51 6.81
C ALA A 703 -4.07 -24.20 6.68
N ILE A 704 -5.15 -24.04 7.47
CA ILE A 704 -6.02 -22.86 7.33
C ILE A 704 -5.48 -21.66 8.11
N THR A 705 -5.48 -20.50 7.47
CA THR A 705 -5.45 -19.19 8.13
C THR A 705 -6.89 -18.72 8.30
N MET A 706 -7.23 -18.26 9.50
CA MET A 706 -8.57 -17.79 9.83
C MET A 706 -8.52 -16.51 10.65
N GLY A 707 -9.32 -15.53 10.24
CA GLY A 707 -9.73 -14.40 11.05
C GLY A 707 -11.21 -14.50 11.40
N LEU A 708 -11.57 -14.16 12.64
CA LEU A 708 -12.94 -14.14 13.11
C LEU A 708 -13.15 -12.98 14.09
N ASN A 709 -14.07 -12.09 13.77
CA ASN A 709 -14.60 -11.04 14.63
C ASN A 709 -16.00 -11.44 15.10
N ILE A 710 -16.19 -11.53 16.42
CA ILE A 710 -17.42 -11.97 17.07
C ILE A 710 -18.10 -10.75 17.68
N GLY A 711 -19.22 -10.36 17.09
CA GLY A 711 -20.12 -9.33 17.58
C GLY A 711 -21.26 -9.90 18.45
N ALA A 712 -22.17 -9.01 18.85
CA ALA A 712 -23.29 -9.38 19.72
C ALA A 712 -24.37 -10.22 19.03
N THR A 713 -24.60 -9.99 17.74
CA THR A 713 -25.68 -10.63 16.94
C THR A 713 -25.19 -11.24 15.64
N SER A 714 -23.89 -11.14 15.37
CA SER A 714 -23.26 -11.69 14.18
C SER A 714 -21.78 -11.90 14.45
N ALA A 715 -21.15 -12.78 13.68
CA ALA A 715 -19.71 -12.84 13.52
C ALA A 715 -19.36 -12.75 12.04
N ASP A 716 -18.28 -12.07 11.74
CA ASP A 716 -17.70 -11.95 10.41
C ASP A 716 -16.26 -12.47 10.43
N GLY A 717 -15.78 -12.97 9.30
CA GLY A 717 -14.46 -13.57 9.25
C GLY A 717 -13.99 -13.90 7.84
N TYR A 718 -12.80 -14.46 7.81
CA TYR A 718 -12.12 -14.90 6.60
C TYR A 718 -11.48 -16.28 6.82
N VAL A 719 -11.53 -17.12 5.79
CA VAL A 719 -10.70 -18.32 5.66
C VAL A 719 -9.95 -18.24 4.35
N ASN A 720 -8.72 -18.76 4.30
CA ASN A 720 -7.83 -18.62 3.15
C ASN A 720 -7.91 -19.75 2.12
N GLU A 721 -8.64 -20.83 2.42
CA GLU A 721 -8.76 -21.96 1.51
C GLU A 721 -10.05 -22.76 1.74
N SER A 722 -10.27 -23.74 0.86
CA SER A 722 -11.39 -24.67 1.01
C SER A 722 -11.23 -25.54 2.25
N CYS A 723 -12.19 -25.46 3.16
CA CYS A 723 -12.19 -26.21 4.41
C CYS A 723 -13.60 -26.47 4.93
N VAL A 724 -13.72 -27.36 5.92
CA VAL A 724 -14.92 -27.48 6.74
C VAL A 724 -14.57 -27.08 8.16
N VAL A 725 -15.34 -26.13 8.69
CA VAL A 725 -15.10 -25.58 10.02
C VAL A 725 -16.34 -25.76 10.89
N GLU A 726 -16.10 -26.24 12.10
CA GLU A 726 -17.05 -26.33 13.20
C GLU A 726 -16.80 -25.17 14.15
N PHE A 727 -17.78 -24.30 14.31
CA PHE A 727 -17.77 -23.16 15.23
C PHE A 727 -18.70 -23.44 16.40
N PHE A 728 -18.22 -23.36 17.64
CA PHE A 728 -19.12 -23.36 18.80
C PHE A 728 -19.75 -21.97 18.95
N THR A 729 -20.94 -21.79 18.37
CA THR A 729 -21.72 -20.54 18.39
C THR A 729 -22.65 -20.45 19.60
N GLY A 730 -22.91 -21.57 20.27
CA GLY A 730 -23.85 -21.69 21.40
C GLY A 730 -25.33 -21.63 21.00
N ASN A 731 -25.66 -20.86 19.97
CA ASN A 731 -27.00 -20.73 19.38
C ASN A 731 -27.00 -21.10 17.89
N GLU A 732 -28.15 -21.52 17.37
CA GLU A 732 -28.32 -21.82 15.94
C GLU A 732 -28.26 -20.52 15.12
N PRO A 733 -27.42 -20.44 14.07
CA PRO A 733 -27.38 -19.28 13.20
C PRO A 733 -28.70 -19.07 12.46
N THR A 734 -29.11 -17.81 12.34
CA THR A 734 -30.27 -17.41 11.54
C THR A 734 -29.91 -17.18 10.06
N GLY A 735 -28.62 -17.00 9.78
CA GLY A 735 -28.08 -16.77 8.44
C GLY A 735 -26.59 -17.09 8.40
N VAL A 736 -26.12 -17.59 7.25
CA VAL A 736 -24.71 -17.77 6.93
C VAL A 736 -24.49 -17.29 5.51
N THR A 737 -23.45 -16.46 5.30
CA THR A 737 -23.01 -16.02 3.98
C THR A 737 -21.54 -16.41 3.76
N GLY A 738 -21.07 -16.44 2.51
CA GLY A 738 -19.68 -16.82 2.20
C GLY A 738 -19.36 -18.32 2.28
N GLY A 739 -20.19 -19.12 2.97
CA GLY A 739 -20.03 -20.56 3.09
C GLY A 739 -21.34 -21.34 2.98
N ASN A 740 -21.23 -22.66 2.83
CA ASN A 740 -22.35 -23.58 2.80
C ASN A 740 -22.64 -24.12 4.21
N TYR A 741 -23.72 -23.64 4.83
CA TYR A 741 -24.19 -24.13 6.14
C TYR A 741 -24.60 -25.61 6.05
N LEU A 742 -23.90 -26.46 6.81
CA LEU A 742 -24.12 -27.91 6.82
C LEU A 742 -25.05 -28.37 7.96
N GLY A 743 -25.15 -27.59 9.03
CA GLY A 743 -26.07 -27.83 10.14
C GLY A 743 -25.60 -27.28 11.49
N PHE A 744 -26.46 -27.41 12.50
CA PHE A 744 -26.21 -27.03 13.89
C PHE A 744 -26.55 -28.19 14.83
N VAL A 745 -25.59 -28.60 15.67
CA VAL A 745 -25.74 -29.71 16.62
C VAL A 745 -25.06 -29.35 17.94
N GLU A 746 -25.80 -29.39 19.06
CA GLU A 746 -25.25 -29.19 20.41
C GLU A 746 -24.42 -27.90 20.60
N GLY A 747 -24.85 -26.79 20.00
CA GLY A 747 -24.13 -25.51 20.08
C GLY A 747 -23.08 -25.31 19.00
N ILE A 748 -22.85 -26.31 18.14
CA ILE A 748 -21.83 -26.29 17.08
C ILE A 748 -22.49 -26.04 15.73
N THR A 749 -22.04 -25.01 15.04
CA THR A 749 -22.38 -24.66 13.66
C THR A 749 -21.30 -25.21 12.72
N THR A 750 -21.68 -26.00 11.73
CA THR A 750 -20.75 -26.53 10.71
C THR A 750 -20.94 -25.80 9.38
N ILE A 751 -19.85 -25.25 8.83
CA ILE A 751 -19.85 -24.53 7.55
C ILE A 751 -18.76 -25.10 6.66
N ALA A 752 -19.07 -25.31 5.38
CA ALA A 752 -18.09 -25.68 4.36
C ALA A 752 -17.79 -24.51 3.43
N PHE A 753 -16.50 -24.23 3.23
CA PHE A 753 -15.97 -23.21 2.32
C PHE A 753 -15.33 -23.89 1.12
N SER A 754 -15.59 -23.38 -0.08
CA SER A 754 -15.10 -23.98 -1.33
C SER A 754 -13.78 -23.40 -1.83
N ALA A 755 -13.34 -22.28 -1.25
CA ALA A 755 -12.13 -21.53 -1.56
C ALA A 755 -11.84 -20.57 -0.38
N ASP A 756 -10.87 -19.69 -0.55
CA ASP A 756 -10.79 -18.47 0.27
C ASP A 756 -12.13 -17.74 0.27
N SER A 757 -12.57 -17.27 1.44
CA SER A 757 -13.91 -16.70 1.58
C SER A 757 -14.02 -15.79 2.78
N TYR A 758 -14.50 -14.57 2.53
CA TYR A 758 -15.16 -13.76 3.54
C TYR A 758 -16.52 -14.37 3.86
N PHE A 759 -16.88 -14.44 5.15
CA PHE A 759 -18.12 -15.04 5.60
C PHE A 759 -18.75 -14.28 6.75
N THR A 760 -20.06 -14.44 6.91
CA THR A 760 -20.81 -13.96 8.08
C THR A 760 -21.66 -15.08 8.66
N ILE A 761 -21.85 -15.06 9.99
CA ILE A 761 -22.71 -15.94 10.76
C ILE A 761 -23.64 -15.05 11.59
N ASP A 762 -24.93 -14.99 11.22
CA ASP A 762 -25.92 -14.18 11.94
C ASP A 762 -26.41 -14.96 13.17
N VAL A 763 -25.76 -14.75 14.31
CA VAL A 763 -25.99 -15.48 15.56
C VAL A 763 -25.72 -14.61 16.78
N GLU A 764 -26.57 -14.71 17.81
CA GLU A 764 -26.22 -14.22 19.16
C GLU A 764 -25.20 -15.18 19.78
N TRP A 765 -23.90 -14.91 19.60
CA TRP A 765 -22.85 -15.85 20.03
C TRP A 765 -22.83 -16.01 21.55
N SER A 766 -22.80 -17.25 22.03
CA SER A 766 -22.75 -17.59 23.46
C SER A 766 -21.76 -18.70 23.75
N LEU A 767 -21.02 -18.58 24.86
CA LEU A 767 -20.22 -19.70 25.40
C LEU A 767 -21.07 -20.73 26.14
N ASP A 768 -22.31 -20.38 26.47
CA ASP A 768 -23.32 -21.29 27.00
C ASP A 768 -24.15 -21.89 25.87
N TYR A 769 -24.43 -23.19 25.98
CA TYR A 769 -25.46 -23.87 25.20
C TYR A 769 -26.67 -24.08 26.11
N ALA A 770 -27.68 -23.21 26.01
CA ALA A 770 -28.93 -23.37 26.73
C ALA A 770 -29.84 -24.34 25.96
N ILE A 771 -30.04 -25.55 26.51
CA ILE A 771 -31.11 -26.44 26.04
C ILE A 771 -32.45 -25.81 26.47
N ASP A 772 -33.01 -24.90 25.67
CA ASP A 772 -34.38 -24.42 25.90
C ASP A 772 -35.04 -23.90 24.60
N ALA A 773 -35.25 -24.81 23.63
CA ALA A 773 -36.31 -24.75 22.62
C ALA A 773 -36.53 -26.17 22.02
N PRO A 774 -37.74 -26.49 21.52
CA PRO A 774 -38.33 -27.83 21.57
C PRO A 774 -37.54 -28.88 20.78
N THR A 775 -37.62 -30.12 21.23
CA THR A 775 -37.21 -31.32 20.49
C THR A 775 -37.61 -31.21 19.03
N ILE A 776 -36.63 -30.96 18.17
CA ILE A 776 -36.76 -31.12 16.73
C ILE A 776 -36.89 -32.62 16.48
N ASP A 777 -37.95 -33.02 15.76
CA ASP A 777 -38.20 -34.39 15.31
C ASP A 777 -37.17 -34.79 14.22
N THR A 778 -35.89 -34.87 14.56
CA THR A 778 -34.84 -35.39 13.68
C THR A 778 -34.39 -36.78 14.12
N TYR A 779 -34.28 -37.65 13.13
CA TYR A 779 -33.77 -39.00 13.28
C TYR A 779 -32.25 -38.95 13.45
N ASN A 780 -31.77 -38.81 14.69
CA ASN A 780 -30.34 -38.91 14.97
C ASN A 780 -29.88 -40.36 14.75
N LEU A 781 -28.83 -40.56 13.96
CA LEU A 781 -28.23 -41.88 13.68
C LEU A 781 -26.72 -41.83 13.97
N SER A 782 -26.23 -42.78 14.75
CA SER A 782 -24.80 -42.98 15.02
C SER A 782 -24.42 -44.44 14.82
N VAL A 783 -23.27 -44.67 14.18
CA VAL A 783 -22.72 -46.02 13.92
C VAL A 783 -21.31 -46.08 14.48
N TYR A 784 -21.12 -46.85 15.56
CA TYR A 784 -19.84 -46.95 16.24
C TYR A 784 -19.57 -48.38 16.77
N PRO A 785 -18.32 -48.86 16.76
CA PRO A 785 -17.17 -48.28 16.06
C PRO A 785 -17.31 -48.38 14.53
N ASN A 786 -16.67 -47.46 13.81
CA ASN A 786 -16.55 -47.51 12.35
C ASN A 786 -15.17 -46.94 11.95
N PRO A 787 -14.19 -47.79 11.53
CA PRO A 787 -14.32 -49.21 11.22
C PRO A 787 -14.54 -50.10 12.45
N PHE A 788 -15.18 -51.27 12.26
CA PHE A 788 -15.33 -52.29 13.31
C PHE A 788 -14.69 -53.64 12.96
N ASN A 789 -14.31 -54.41 13.99
CA ASN A 789 -13.67 -55.73 13.84
C ASN A 789 -14.60 -56.93 14.15
N SER A 790 -15.55 -56.76 15.07
CA SER A 790 -16.38 -57.86 15.61
C SER A 790 -17.87 -57.54 15.55
N LYS A 791 -18.27 -56.35 15.99
CA LYS A 791 -19.62 -55.80 15.86
C LYS A 791 -19.57 -54.28 15.83
N ASN A 792 -20.63 -53.66 15.35
CA ASN A 792 -20.93 -52.26 15.61
C ASN A 792 -22.34 -52.09 16.16
N ASP A 793 -22.49 -51.02 16.92
CA ASP A 793 -23.75 -50.51 17.44
C ASP A 793 -24.28 -49.44 16.48
N ILE A 794 -25.57 -49.50 16.19
CA ILE A 794 -26.33 -48.59 15.32
C ILE A 794 -27.37 -47.94 16.21
N ALA A 795 -27.02 -46.80 16.80
CA ALA A 795 -27.88 -46.05 17.70
C ALA A 795 -28.72 -45.06 16.89
N PHE A 796 -30.04 -45.03 17.13
CA PHE A 796 -30.91 -44.07 16.47
C PHE A 796 -32.10 -43.64 17.33
N TYR A 797 -32.59 -42.42 17.10
CA TYR A 797 -33.77 -41.87 17.76
C TYR A 797 -35.02 -41.95 16.89
N LEU A 798 -36.15 -42.29 17.49
CA LEU A 798 -37.47 -42.23 16.85
C LEU A 798 -38.35 -41.16 17.51
N PRO A 799 -38.84 -40.16 16.75
CA PRO A 799 -39.73 -39.13 17.28
C PRO A 799 -41.14 -39.66 17.58
N SER A 800 -41.55 -40.72 16.89
CA SER A 800 -42.86 -41.37 17.07
C SER A 800 -42.78 -42.87 16.80
N HIS A 801 -43.81 -43.60 17.26
CA HIS A 801 -43.96 -45.03 16.98
C HIS A 801 -44.02 -45.26 15.46
N GLN A 802 -43.13 -46.10 14.95
CA GLN A 802 -43.09 -46.43 13.52
C GLN A 802 -42.31 -47.71 13.21
N HIS A 803 -42.52 -48.23 12.01
CA HIS A 803 -41.76 -49.35 11.48
C HIS A 803 -40.38 -48.90 11.01
N VAL A 804 -39.33 -49.62 11.43
CA VAL A 804 -37.95 -49.33 11.06
C VAL A 804 -37.28 -50.59 10.51
N THR A 805 -36.71 -50.46 9.31
CA THR A 805 -35.91 -51.52 8.68
C THR A 805 -34.47 -51.04 8.47
N ILE A 806 -33.48 -51.79 8.96
CA ILE A 806 -32.05 -51.53 8.73
C ILE A 806 -31.49 -52.67 7.87
N GLU A 807 -31.13 -52.35 6.63
CA GLU A 807 -30.56 -53.28 5.67
C GLU A 807 -29.07 -53.00 5.43
N VAL A 808 -28.28 -54.05 5.17
CA VAL A 808 -26.85 -53.92 4.85
C VAL A 808 -26.60 -54.34 3.41
N PHE A 809 -25.84 -53.52 2.69
CA PHE A 809 -25.47 -53.73 1.29
C PHE A 809 -23.95 -53.79 1.13
N ASN A 810 -23.48 -54.62 0.20
CA ASN A 810 -22.11 -54.55 -0.29
C ASN A 810 -21.97 -53.44 -1.35
N ILE A 811 -20.73 -53.11 -1.73
CA ILE A 811 -20.44 -52.07 -2.74
C ILE A 811 -21.02 -52.34 -4.14
N LYS A 812 -21.45 -53.58 -4.42
CA LYS A 812 -22.14 -53.94 -5.68
C LYS A 812 -23.65 -53.66 -5.61
N GLY A 813 -24.13 -53.05 -4.52
CA GLY A 813 -25.55 -52.81 -4.29
C GLY A 813 -26.34 -54.07 -3.94
N GLN A 814 -25.67 -55.17 -3.60
CA GLN A 814 -26.35 -56.40 -3.19
C GLN A 814 -26.65 -56.34 -1.69
N LYS A 815 -27.92 -56.58 -1.33
CA LYS A 815 -28.34 -56.71 0.07
C LYS A 815 -27.77 -58.01 0.66
N ILE A 816 -27.07 -57.92 1.77
CA ILE A 816 -26.35 -59.05 2.40
C ILE A 816 -26.86 -59.40 3.80
N ALA A 817 -27.55 -58.48 4.48
CA ALA A 817 -28.15 -58.72 5.79
C ALA A 817 -29.32 -57.75 6.05
N VAL A 818 -30.21 -58.12 6.97
CA VAL A 818 -31.14 -57.21 7.65
C VAL A 818 -30.79 -57.23 9.13
N VAL A 819 -30.48 -56.07 9.70
CA VAL A 819 -30.06 -55.91 11.10
C VAL A 819 -31.26 -55.73 12.02
N LEU A 820 -32.27 -55.03 11.55
CA LEU A 820 -33.49 -54.70 12.29
C LEU A 820 -34.65 -54.59 11.30
N ASP A 821 -35.83 -55.10 11.68
CA ASP A 821 -37.07 -54.98 10.92
C ASP A 821 -38.26 -55.14 11.87
N ASN A 822 -38.63 -54.05 12.56
CA ASN A 822 -39.61 -54.07 13.66
C ASN A 822 -40.38 -52.75 13.76
N ASP A 823 -41.59 -52.81 14.33
CA ASP A 823 -42.28 -51.64 14.87
C ASP A 823 -41.65 -51.24 16.20
N LEU A 824 -41.24 -49.98 16.32
CA LEU A 824 -40.54 -49.45 17.49
C LEU A 824 -41.30 -48.24 18.03
N GLU A 825 -41.39 -48.14 19.36
CA GLU A 825 -41.95 -46.97 20.05
C GLU A 825 -41.06 -45.73 19.90
N ALA A 826 -41.60 -44.55 20.18
CA ALA A 826 -40.78 -43.33 20.26
C ALA A 826 -39.68 -43.47 21.33
N GLY A 827 -38.49 -42.92 21.05
CA GLY A 827 -37.34 -42.98 21.95
C GLY A 827 -36.03 -43.43 21.30
N GLN A 828 -35.01 -43.64 22.13
CA GLN A 828 -33.69 -44.11 21.70
C GLN A 828 -33.69 -45.64 21.51
N HIS A 829 -33.12 -46.09 20.39
CA HIS A 829 -32.97 -47.49 20.03
C HIS A 829 -31.53 -47.81 19.64
N ASN A 830 -31.15 -49.07 19.80
CA ASN A 830 -29.85 -49.56 19.36
C ASN A 830 -30.01 -50.91 18.66
N ALA A 831 -29.48 -51.03 17.45
CA ALA A 831 -29.37 -52.28 16.71
C ALA A 831 -27.89 -52.69 16.58
N VAL A 832 -27.62 -53.99 16.48
CA VAL A 832 -26.24 -54.50 16.46
C VAL A 832 -26.03 -55.38 15.24
N TRP A 833 -25.04 -55.05 14.42
CA TRP A 833 -24.57 -55.95 13.37
C TRP A 833 -23.21 -56.55 13.73
N ASN A 834 -23.10 -57.87 13.65
CA ASN A 834 -21.88 -58.63 13.94
C ASN A 834 -21.07 -58.97 12.67
N GLY A 835 -21.33 -58.26 11.57
CA GLY A 835 -20.67 -58.47 10.28
C GLY A 835 -20.94 -59.86 9.68
N LYS A 836 -22.16 -60.39 9.83
CA LYS A 836 -22.59 -61.64 9.21
C LYS A 836 -23.68 -61.42 8.16
N ASP A 837 -23.70 -62.27 7.14
CA ASP A 837 -24.73 -62.30 6.10
C ASP A 837 -25.94 -63.18 6.47
N TYR A 838 -26.90 -63.32 5.55
CA TYR A 838 -28.09 -64.18 5.69
C TYR A 838 -27.78 -65.67 5.95
N ASP A 839 -26.63 -66.16 5.50
CA ASP A 839 -26.17 -67.54 5.73
C ASP A 839 -25.48 -67.68 7.10
N ASN A 840 -25.50 -66.63 7.93
CA ASN A 840 -24.78 -66.52 9.20
C ASN A 840 -23.25 -66.68 9.04
N LYS A 841 -22.74 -66.38 7.84
CA LYS A 841 -21.30 -66.39 7.53
C LYS A 841 -20.73 -64.99 7.70
N LEU A 842 -19.49 -64.94 8.17
CA LEU A 842 -18.74 -63.70 8.33
C LEU A 842 -18.42 -63.08 6.97
N VAL A 843 -18.78 -61.82 6.77
CA VAL A 843 -18.46 -61.07 5.53
C VAL A 843 -17.01 -60.54 5.56
N GLY A 844 -16.37 -60.37 4.41
CA GLY A 844 -14.95 -59.98 4.35
C GLY A 844 -14.65 -58.53 4.77
N ASN A 845 -13.37 -58.19 4.91
CA ASN A 845 -12.93 -56.80 5.11
C ASN A 845 -13.35 -55.93 3.93
N GLY A 846 -13.71 -54.68 4.19
CA GLY A 846 -14.12 -53.72 3.15
C GLY A 846 -15.26 -52.80 3.58
N THR A 847 -15.73 -52.00 2.62
CA THR A 847 -16.83 -51.06 2.80
C THR A 847 -18.20 -51.72 2.55
N TYR A 848 -19.16 -51.38 3.40
CA TYR A 848 -20.56 -51.75 3.30
C TYR A 848 -21.43 -50.50 3.51
N LEU A 849 -22.71 -50.57 3.14
CA LEU A 849 -23.66 -49.49 3.31
C LEU A 849 -24.85 -49.97 4.13
N TYR A 850 -25.21 -49.22 5.16
CA TYR A 850 -26.52 -49.32 5.77
C TYR A 850 -27.53 -48.50 5.01
N LYS A 851 -28.70 -49.06 4.79
CA LYS A 851 -29.88 -48.35 4.33
C LYS A 851 -30.96 -48.53 5.37
N ILE A 852 -31.39 -47.42 5.96
CA ILE A 852 -32.35 -47.38 7.04
C ILE A 852 -33.62 -46.77 6.50
N TYR A 853 -34.71 -47.51 6.61
CA TYR A 853 -36.03 -47.09 6.17
C TYR A 853 -36.85 -46.74 7.39
N PHE A 854 -37.34 -45.51 7.41
CA PHE A 854 -38.36 -45.02 8.32
C PHE A 854 -39.67 -44.87 7.53
N SER A 855 -40.77 -44.52 8.19
CA SER A 855 -42.08 -44.48 7.51
C SER A 855 -42.19 -43.40 6.43
N ASP A 856 -41.38 -42.34 6.52
CA ASP A 856 -41.45 -41.14 5.67
C ASP A 856 -40.13 -40.79 4.96
N HIS A 857 -38.99 -41.39 5.32
CA HIS A 857 -37.70 -41.10 4.70
C HIS A 857 -36.73 -42.31 4.76
N THR A 858 -35.58 -42.17 4.10
CA THR A 858 -34.55 -43.22 4.02
C THR A 858 -33.17 -42.61 4.24
N LEU A 859 -32.38 -43.18 5.16
CA LEU A 859 -31.00 -42.79 5.41
C LEU A 859 -30.01 -43.81 4.85
N LEU A 860 -28.85 -43.33 4.40
CA LEU A 860 -27.74 -44.15 3.92
C LEU A 860 -26.48 -43.84 4.74
N GLN A 861 -25.86 -44.86 5.33
CA GLN A 861 -24.63 -44.69 6.13
C GLN A 861 -23.55 -45.67 5.68
N LYS A 862 -22.32 -45.17 5.45
CA LYS A 862 -21.16 -46.00 5.10
C LYS A 862 -20.53 -46.62 6.34
N VAL A 863 -20.20 -47.91 6.29
CA VAL A 863 -19.49 -48.63 7.35
C VAL A 863 -18.32 -49.46 6.79
N ASN A 864 -17.19 -49.46 7.50
CA ASN A 864 -15.99 -50.21 7.13
C ASN A 864 -15.75 -51.36 8.11
N ILE A 865 -15.38 -52.53 7.59
CA ILE A 865 -14.97 -53.70 8.38
C ILE A 865 -13.47 -53.94 8.23
N LEU A 866 -12.77 -54.04 9.36
CA LEU A 866 -11.36 -54.40 9.48
C LEU A 866 -11.20 -55.52 10.51
N ARG A 867 -11.05 -56.77 10.04
CA ARG A 867 -10.82 -57.97 10.87
C ARG A 867 -9.40 -58.47 10.84
#